data_AF-A0A151Z6Y1-F1
#
_entry.id   AF-A0A151Z6Y1-F1
#
_cell.length_a   1.000
_cell.length_b   1.000
_cell.length_c   1.000
_cell.angle_alpha   90.00
_cell.angle_beta   90.00
_cell.angle_gamma   90.00
#
_symmetry.space_group_name_H-M   'P 1'
#
loop_
_entity.id
_entity.type
_entity.pdbx_description
1 polymer ?
#
loop_
_entity_poly.entity_id
_entity_poly.type
_entity_poly.pdbx_seq_one_letter_code
_entity_poly.pdbx_strand_id
1 'polypeptide(L)'
;MEELERKLNQNQQIREEEELEDLEIENQLLDIIEPLLLQSGDGAQIKEQLENYKNEKEFEKFFQILYEQLINPESEINKSYNDIYWEFVNQLVRSLNSHSRDWNVLNPLNVNSKSVILLNILEWLSLNSSPREFLLVIEEFQVSSFIRLGLFTKISLINLSKHSLKRIKVEKRLVFLKSLLSPMIKLLIEEKELEDKESLQKQQQQQQQNLNIETEEIDDEDSQDENNNESGDQQQQQQQQGVKIVGPEKEELLSQTNTDSDLKWQYPLTVILEFVHSFIVDLNQESVENYKLDAVSEQQHLLLQFILQLLSLESVASTPQPLLCNGFPIVNLIGDCLSDLGISIPYILNSDKRFRGKKREMELEDMYLDEGLDDEDFQDDPDLQSLLQLDENQPKTNFDDDLEEEEEDETLDILWDLNLSYAGIGHLLYLLLLKSNETHKLPSIISSQSLLMDSLPYIISLLQHSNYKLGFKAIQMISFLEKRIKNSSIHIPLEYLKNPDLHDPISDLLDSNNNNNNNSNSNNTKSGAIWIFDKSTQSLDVHYHFLQLIECMINYLVKCPVQKIRSFSYKVFVLLLNSLSADSRFNLLSTLIQTCIFPSFTGLLVHIFKEQIDHAWNDSSSTSSTDQKAYFVSPKILEIVTYPLQPGGNMMERMDTIMNGLNLYRYLLIRDKETNYTSIWHRAQIQASRDISLLPLKRDLEKVQSEFQSSANGDEATMKKLLSSVSKMGLEELSKEEVQKASTLVVFHLDMAIDIINRIFELQDTLKSDD
;
A
#
# COMPACT_ATOMS: atom_id res chain seq x y z
N MET A 1 -35.24 27.10 3.16
CA MET A 1 -35.84 27.66 1.93
C MET A 1 -34.88 28.61 1.24
N GLU A 2 -34.42 29.67 1.90
CA GLU A 2 -33.43 30.61 1.30
C GLU A 2 -32.14 29.96 0.81
N GLU A 3 -31.55 29.01 1.57
CA GLU A 3 -30.35 28.28 1.12
C GLU A 3 -30.61 27.47 -0.16
N LEU A 4 -31.82 26.93 -0.29
CA LEU A 4 -32.24 26.10 -1.44
C LEU A 4 -32.45 26.99 -2.68
N GLU A 5 -33.00 28.18 -2.49
CA GLU A 5 -33.13 29.21 -3.53
C GLU A 5 -31.77 29.76 -3.99
N ARG A 6 -30.83 29.97 -3.06
CA ARG A 6 -29.44 30.34 -3.41
C ARG A 6 -28.75 29.25 -4.23
N LYS A 7 -28.88 27.97 -3.84
CA LYS A 7 -28.34 26.83 -4.60
C LYS A 7 -28.98 26.72 -5.99
N LEU A 8 -30.28 26.97 -6.11
CA LEU A 8 -30.97 26.95 -7.39
C LEU A 8 -30.47 28.07 -8.32
N ASN A 9 -30.35 29.30 -7.81
CA ASN A 9 -29.85 30.44 -8.58
C ASN A 9 -28.39 30.24 -8.99
N GLN A 10 -27.55 29.69 -8.10
CA GLN A 10 -26.16 29.37 -8.42
C GLN A 10 -26.06 28.31 -9.51
N ASN A 11 -26.86 27.24 -9.44
CA ASN A 11 -26.89 26.22 -10.48
C ASN A 11 -27.42 26.75 -11.82
N GLN A 12 -28.37 27.69 -11.80
CA GLN A 12 -28.84 28.33 -13.02
C GLN A 12 -27.77 29.22 -13.65
N GLN A 13 -27.07 30.03 -12.84
CA GLN A 13 -25.96 30.85 -13.33
C GLN A 13 -24.85 30.00 -13.94
N ILE A 14 -24.47 28.89 -13.28
CA ILE A 14 -23.50 27.94 -13.83
C ILE A 14 -23.98 27.48 -15.21
N ARG A 15 -25.20 26.97 -15.34
CA ARG A 15 -25.73 26.50 -16.63
C ARG A 15 -25.71 27.58 -17.72
N GLU A 16 -26.02 28.83 -17.39
CA GLU A 16 -25.96 29.94 -18.36
C GLU A 16 -24.52 30.23 -18.80
N GLU A 17 -23.55 30.16 -17.88
CA GLU A 17 -22.12 30.27 -18.21
C GLU A 17 -21.63 29.09 -19.07
N GLU A 18 -22.09 27.87 -18.78
CA GLU A 18 -21.77 26.67 -19.57
C GLU A 18 -22.33 26.76 -21.00
N GLU A 19 -23.58 27.22 -21.16
CA GLU A 19 -24.19 27.42 -22.49
C GLU A 19 -23.47 28.49 -23.32
N LEU A 20 -22.93 29.52 -22.67
CA LEU A 20 -22.15 30.56 -23.34
C LEU A 20 -20.77 30.04 -23.78
N GLU A 21 -20.13 29.23 -22.93
CA GLU A 21 -18.86 28.58 -23.25
C GLU A 21 -19.00 27.62 -24.44
N ASP A 22 -20.06 26.81 -24.45
CA ASP A 22 -20.41 25.96 -25.60
C ASP A 22 -20.47 26.81 -26.87
N LEU A 23 -21.36 27.82 -26.87
CA LEU A 23 -21.58 28.67 -28.04
C LEU A 23 -20.28 29.34 -28.53
N GLU A 24 -19.39 29.74 -27.61
CA GLU A 24 -18.07 30.27 -27.95
C GLU A 24 -17.17 29.24 -28.64
N ILE A 25 -17.11 28.00 -28.15
CA ILE A 25 -16.36 26.91 -28.77
C ILE A 25 -16.88 26.65 -30.19
N GLU A 26 -18.19 26.63 -30.41
CA GLU A 26 -18.75 26.45 -31.75
C GLU A 26 -18.57 27.67 -32.66
N ASN A 27 -18.54 28.89 -32.11
CA ASN A 27 -18.15 30.09 -32.87
C ASN A 27 -16.74 29.90 -33.43
N GLN A 28 -15.79 29.53 -32.56
CA GLN A 28 -14.40 29.32 -32.95
C GLN A 28 -14.27 28.20 -33.98
N LEU A 29 -15.04 27.11 -33.82
CA LEU A 29 -15.05 26.01 -34.78
C LEU A 29 -15.55 26.46 -36.17
N LEU A 30 -16.61 27.27 -36.23
CA LEU A 30 -17.12 27.81 -37.49
C LEU A 30 -16.09 28.74 -38.15
N ASP A 31 -15.45 29.61 -37.37
CA ASP A 31 -14.43 30.56 -37.88
C ASP A 31 -13.22 29.83 -38.49
N ILE A 32 -12.86 28.66 -37.94
CA ILE A 32 -11.78 27.82 -38.47
C ILE A 32 -12.16 27.19 -39.82
N ILE A 33 -13.42 26.78 -39.99
CA ILE A 33 -13.89 26.02 -41.16
C ILE A 33 -14.38 26.95 -42.28
N GLU A 34 -14.82 28.16 -41.96
CA GLU A 34 -15.33 29.15 -42.91
C GLU A 34 -14.40 29.37 -44.13
N PRO A 35 -13.07 29.57 -43.95
CA PRO A 35 -12.16 29.77 -45.09
C PRO A 35 -12.12 28.59 -46.06
N LEU A 36 -12.38 27.36 -45.60
CA LEU A 36 -12.44 26.17 -46.45
C LEU A 36 -13.78 26.07 -47.18
N LEU A 37 -14.88 26.39 -46.49
CA LEU A 37 -16.21 26.39 -47.10
C LEU A 37 -16.26 27.37 -48.27
N LEU A 38 -15.74 28.60 -48.11
CA LEU A 38 -15.76 29.63 -49.15
C LEU A 38 -15.01 29.25 -50.44
N GLN A 39 -14.14 28.22 -50.41
CA GLN A 39 -13.44 27.71 -51.59
C GLN A 39 -14.29 26.75 -52.43
N SER A 40 -15.38 26.21 -51.87
CA SER A 40 -16.28 25.27 -52.54
C SER A 40 -17.45 25.97 -53.25
N GLY A 41 -17.89 25.42 -54.39
CA GLY A 41 -19.01 25.99 -55.16
C GLY A 41 -20.33 26.08 -54.39
N ASP A 42 -20.58 25.12 -53.48
CA ASP A 42 -21.77 25.06 -52.62
C ASP A 42 -21.51 25.63 -51.21
N GLY A 43 -20.32 26.15 -50.98
CA GLY A 43 -19.83 26.53 -49.66
C GLY A 43 -20.60 27.62 -48.96
N ALA A 44 -21.08 28.61 -49.72
CA ALA A 44 -21.92 29.68 -49.18
C ALA A 44 -23.24 29.14 -48.62
N GLN A 45 -23.85 28.16 -49.29
CA GLN A 45 -25.09 27.54 -48.84
C GLN A 45 -24.86 26.69 -47.59
N ILE A 46 -23.78 25.90 -47.56
CA ILE A 46 -23.42 25.09 -46.39
C ILE A 46 -23.10 26.00 -45.20
N LYS A 47 -22.37 27.10 -45.43
CA LYS A 47 -22.08 28.09 -44.40
C LYS A 47 -23.36 28.69 -43.82
N GLU A 48 -24.30 29.12 -44.67
CA GLU A 48 -25.60 29.66 -44.22
C GLU A 48 -26.39 28.62 -43.41
N GLN A 49 -26.36 27.34 -43.82
CA GLN A 49 -26.98 26.27 -43.05
C GLN A 49 -26.34 26.09 -41.67
N LEU A 50 -25.01 26.08 -41.58
CA LEU A 50 -24.29 25.94 -40.32
C LEU A 50 -24.55 27.14 -39.38
N GLU A 51 -24.57 28.36 -39.92
CA GLU A 51 -24.93 29.57 -39.15
C GLU A 51 -26.36 29.49 -38.62
N ASN A 52 -27.31 29.02 -39.44
CA ASN A 52 -28.71 28.85 -39.02
C ASN A 52 -28.84 27.81 -37.90
N TYR A 53 -28.25 26.63 -38.03
CA TYR A 53 -28.32 25.59 -36.99
C TYR A 53 -27.68 26.04 -35.68
N LYS A 54 -26.58 26.79 -35.77
CA LYS A 54 -25.93 27.41 -34.61
C LYS A 54 -26.83 28.45 -33.93
N ASN A 55 -27.46 29.34 -34.69
CA ASN A 55 -28.37 30.35 -34.16
C ASN A 55 -29.62 29.73 -33.51
N GLU A 56 -30.08 28.59 -34.03
CA GLU A 56 -31.21 27.82 -33.47
C GLU A 56 -30.80 26.88 -32.33
N LYS A 57 -29.51 26.85 -31.93
CA LYS A 57 -28.93 25.91 -30.95
C LYS A 57 -29.13 24.43 -31.34
N GLU A 58 -29.29 24.12 -32.62
CA GLU A 58 -29.44 22.77 -33.18
C GLU A 58 -28.07 22.11 -33.45
N PHE A 59 -27.21 22.05 -32.43
CA PHE A 59 -25.82 21.58 -32.56
C PHE A 59 -25.68 20.16 -33.12
N GLU A 60 -26.66 19.29 -32.89
CA GLU A 60 -26.66 17.94 -33.46
C GLU A 60 -26.64 17.97 -34.99
N LYS A 61 -27.48 18.82 -35.60
CA LYS A 61 -27.53 18.98 -37.06
C LYS A 61 -26.28 19.68 -37.59
N PHE A 62 -25.74 20.64 -36.82
CA PHE A 62 -24.47 21.30 -37.13
C PHE A 62 -23.33 20.27 -37.27
N PHE A 63 -23.13 19.42 -36.26
CA PHE A 63 -22.07 18.40 -36.32
C PHE A 63 -22.36 17.32 -37.37
N GLN A 64 -23.63 16.97 -37.60
CA GLN A 64 -24.01 16.01 -38.63
C GLN A 64 -23.59 16.48 -40.04
N ILE A 65 -23.87 17.75 -40.38
CA ILE A 65 -23.46 18.33 -41.67
C ILE A 65 -21.94 18.37 -41.78
N LEU A 66 -21.26 18.75 -40.70
CA LEU A 66 -19.80 18.77 -40.67
C LEU A 66 -19.22 17.37 -40.94
N TYR A 67 -19.78 16.32 -40.33
CA TYR A 67 -19.38 14.93 -40.55
C TYR A 67 -19.63 14.49 -42.00
N GLU A 68 -20.77 14.84 -42.59
CA GLU A 68 -21.10 14.53 -43.99
C GLU A 68 -20.13 15.21 -44.96
N GLN A 69 -19.79 16.47 -44.72
CA GLN A 69 -18.76 17.16 -45.51
C GLN A 69 -17.41 16.49 -45.34
N LEU A 70 -17.03 16.12 -44.12
CA LEU A 70 -15.73 15.51 -43.85
C LEU A 70 -15.58 14.15 -44.54
N ILE A 71 -16.63 13.31 -44.58
CA ILE A 71 -16.57 12.00 -45.26
C ILE A 71 -16.59 12.14 -46.78
N ASN A 72 -17.26 13.16 -47.33
CA ASN A 72 -17.38 13.32 -48.76
C ASN A 72 -16.02 13.68 -49.39
N PRO A 73 -15.41 12.81 -50.22
CA PRO A 73 -14.09 13.06 -50.81
C PRO A 73 -14.09 14.24 -51.79
N GLU A 74 -15.27 14.65 -52.28
CA GLU A 74 -15.40 15.80 -53.17
C GLU A 74 -15.45 17.14 -52.43
N SER A 75 -15.71 17.14 -51.12
CA SER A 75 -15.80 18.37 -50.33
C SER A 75 -14.43 19.04 -50.16
N GLU A 76 -14.42 20.36 -50.07
CA GLU A 76 -13.19 21.11 -49.79
C GLU A 76 -12.70 20.89 -48.36
N ILE A 77 -13.59 20.61 -47.40
CA ILE A 77 -13.21 20.25 -46.03
C ILE A 77 -12.37 18.97 -46.05
N ASN A 78 -12.79 17.92 -46.76
CA ASN A 78 -12.04 16.67 -46.86
C ASN A 78 -10.66 16.86 -47.53
N LYS A 79 -10.55 17.76 -48.51
CA LYS A 79 -9.29 18.02 -49.21
C LYS A 79 -8.31 18.86 -48.40
N SER A 80 -8.81 19.80 -47.60
CA SER A 80 -8.00 20.84 -46.96
C SER A 80 -7.99 20.81 -45.43
N TYR A 81 -8.65 19.84 -44.77
CA TYR A 81 -8.65 19.77 -43.30
C TYR A 81 -7.24 19.64 -42.70
N ASN A 82 -6.26 19.14 -43.47
CA ASN A 82 -4.86 19.08 -43.03
C ASN A 82 -4.26 20.47 -42.76
N ASP A 83 -4.73 21.51 -43.47
CA ASP A 83 -4.21 22.88 -43.33
C ASP A 83 -4.66 23.57 -42.03
N ILE A 84 -5.77 23.10 -41.45
CA ILE A 84 -6.39 23.62 -40.21
C ILE A 84 -6.43 22.55 -39.11
N TYR A 85 -5.67 21.49 -39.29
CA TYR A 85 -5.87 20.23 -38.58
C TYR A 85 -5.79 20.39 -37.05
N TRP A 86 -4.77 21.13 -36.60
CA TRP A 86 -4.49 21.32 -35.19
C TRP A 86 -5.64 22.06 -34.50
N GLU A 87 -6.01 23.24 -35.01
CA GLU A 87 -7.09 24.05 -34.49
C GLU A 87 -8.43 23.32 -34.57
N PHE A 88 -8.67 22.60 -35.66
CA PHE A 88 -9.91 21.87 -35.88
C PHE A 88 -10.10 20.72 -34.88
N VAL A 89 -9.09 19.85 -34.70
CA VAL A 89 -9.15 18.78 -33.70
C VAL A 89 -9.24 19.37 -32.30
N ASN A 90 -8.50 20.45 -32.00
CA ASN A 90 -8.54 21.09 -30.69
C ASN A 90 -9.96 21.54 -30.33
N GLN A 91 -10.64 22.23 -31.25
CA GLN A 91 -12.01 22.69 -31.01
C GLN A 91 -13.02 21.55 -30.94
N LEU A 92 -12.86 20.49 -31.74
CA LEU A 92 -13.72 19.30 -31.63
C LEU A 92 -13.57 18.59 -30.28
N VAL A 93 -12.35 18.50 -29.75
CA VAL A 93 -12.10 17.92 -28.41
C VAL A 93 -12.71 18.79 -27.32
N ARG A 94 -12.61 20.14 -27.42
CA ARG A 94 -13.29 21.05 -26.50
C ARG A 94 -14.82 20.92 -26.57
N SER A 95 -15.37 20.81 -27.78
CA SER A 95 -16.80 20.59 -28.00
C SER A 95 -17.25 19.26 -27.38
N LEU A 96 -16.46 18.19 -27.56
CA LEU A 96 -16.72 16.89 -26.94
C LEU A 96 -16.71 16.99 -25.42
N ASN A 97 -15.75 17.74 -24.88
CA ASN A 97 -15.63 17.95 -23.45
C ASN A 97 -16.82 18.69 -22.85
N SER A 98 -17.26 19.73 -23.53
CA SER A 98 -18.35 20.55 -23.06
C SER A 98 -19.69 19.79 -23.12
N HIS A 99 -19.90 19.06 -24.22
CA HIS A 99 -21.11 18.28 -24.44
C HIS A 99 -21.17 16.97 -23.64
N SER A 100 -20.08 16.50 -23.03
CA SER A 100 -20.08 15.23 -22.28
C SER A 100 -20.24 15.38 -20.76
N ARG A 101 -20.56 16.58 -20.26
CA ARG A 101 -20.72 16.86 -18.82
C ARG A 101 -21.80 15.99 -18.14
N ASP A 102 -22.85 15.65 -18.88
CA ASP A 102 -23.95 14.80 -18.40
C ASP A 102 -23.62 13.29 -18.42
N TRP A 103 -22.44 12.90 -18.89
CA TRP A 103 -22.08 11.49 -18.99
C TRP A 103 -21.91 10.87 -17.61
N ASN A 104 -22.61 9.76 -17.38
CA ASN A 104 -22.52 9.00 -16.14
C ASN A 104 -21.64 7.77 -16.34
N VAL A 105 -20.53 7.73 -15.62
CA VAL A 105 -19.57 6.62 -15.60
C VAL A 105 -20.17 5.26 -15.25
N LEU A 106 -21.25 5.21 -14.46
CA LEU A 106 -21.96 3.98 -14.10
C LEU A 106 -22.85 3.46 -15.23
N ASN A 107 -23.19 4.31 -16.20
CA ASN A 107 -23.93 3.94 -17.39
C ASN A 107 -23.20 4.45 -18.64
N PRO A 108 -22.03 3.85 -18.96
CA PRO A 108 -21.13 4.39 -19.96
C PRO A 108 -21.74 4.41 -21.37
N LEU A 109 -22.76 3.58 -21.62
CA LEU A 109 -23.48 3.49 -22.90
C LEU A 109 -24.45 4.66 -23.13
N ASN A 110 -24.81 5.41 -22.07
CA ASN A 110 -25.70 6.55 -22.19
C ASN A 110 -24.92 7.81 -22.60
N VAL A 111 -24.43 7.80 -23.84
CA VAL A 111 -23.77 8.94 -24.47
C VAL A 111 -24.82 9.74 -25.25
N ASN A 112 -24.84 11.07 -25.09
CA ASN A 112 -25.79 11.89 -25.83
C ASN A 112 -25.48 11.90 -27.34
N SER A 113 -26.50 12.20 -28.15
CA SER A 113 -26.40 12.17 -29.61
C SER A 113 -25.28 13.06 -30.16
N LYS A 114 -25.10 14.26 -29.59
CA LYS A 114 -24.05 15.21 -29.99
C LYS A 114 -22.64 14.64 -29.79
N SER A 115 -22.37 14.06 -28.62
CA SER A 115 -21.09 13.41 -28.33
C SER A 115 -20.86 12.20 -29.23
N VAL A 116 -21.89 11.43 -29.60
CA VAL A 116 -21.74 10.34 -30.57
C VAL A 116 -21.30 10.86 -31.94
N ILE A 117 -21.92 11.94 -32.45
CA ILE A 117 -21.52 12.53 -33.75
C ILE A 117 -20.09 13.08 -33.68
N LEU A 118 -19.74 13.80 -32.61
CA LEU A 118 -18.39 14.31 -32.38
C LEU A 118 -17.34 13.18 -32.33
N LEU A 119 -17.66 12.07 -31.66
CA LEU A 119 -16.81 10.88 -31.64
C LEU A 119 -16.64 10.28 -33.04
N ASN A 120 -17.70 10.21 -33.85
CA ASN A 120 -17.60 9.73 -35.24
C ASN A 120 -16.69 10.64 -36.10
N ILE A 121 -16.77 11.96 -35.92
CA ILE A 121 -15.87 12.92 -36.59
C ILE A 121 -14.42 12.66 -36.16
N LEU A 122 -14.16 12.58 -34.85
CA LEU A 122 -12.82 12.37 -34.32
C LEU A 122 -12.25 10.99 -34.68
N GLU A 123 -13.09 9.95 -34.73
CA GLU A 123 -12.73 8.60 -35.20
C GLU A 123 -12.31 8.65 -36.66
N TRP A 124 -13.10 9.30 -37.51
CA TRP A 124 -12.75 9.49 -38.92
C TRP A 124 -11.41 10.21 -39.07
N LEU A 125 -11.18 11.28 -38.28
CA LEU A 125 -9.91 11.99 -38.30
C LEU A 125 -8.75 11.08 -37.88
N SER A 126 -8.89 10.31 -36.80
CA SER A 126 -7.85 9.37 -36.34
C SER A 126 -7.46 8.32 -37.39
N LEU A 127 -8.42 7.92 -38.24
CA LEU A 127 -8.22 6.94 -39.30
C LEU A 127 -7.62 7.55 -40.58
N ASN A 128 -7.94 8.80 -40.89
CA ASN A 128 -7.63 9.40 -42.20
C ASN A 128 -6.51 10.45 -42.17
N SER A 129 -6.24 11.10 -41.04
CA SER A 129 -5.23 12.17 -40.92
C SER A 129 -3.80 11.65 -40.73
N SER A 130 -2.83 12.56 -40.61
CA SER A 130 -1.47 12.21 -40.18
C SER A 130 -1.49 11.62 -38.77
N PRO A 131 -1.07 10.34 -38.56
CA PRO A 131 -1.08 9.71 -37.25
C PRO A 131 -0.26 10.48 -36.21
N ARG A 132 0.88 11.02 -36.65
CA ARG A 132 1.77 11.81 -35.79
C ARG A 132 1.09 13.07 -35.29
N GLU A 133 0.42 13.80 -36.18
CA GLU A 133 -0.24 15.05 -35.81
C GLU A 133 -1.43 14.78 -34.89
N PHE A 134 -2.24 13.75 -35.16
CA PHE A 134 -3.31 13.34 -34.25
C PHE A 134 -2.77 13.07 -32.84
N LEU A 135 -1.71 12.28 -32.72
CA LEU A 135 -1.14 11.93 -31.41
C LEU A 135 -0.51 13.12 -30.70
N LEU A 136 0.11 14.07 -31.43
CA LEU A 136 0.65 15.29 -30.83
C LEU A 136 -0.45 16.20 -30.27
N VAL A 137 -1.60 16.29 -30.94
CA VAL A 137 -2.77 17.02 -30.40
C VAL A 137 -3.26 16.35 -29.12
N ILE A 138 -3.37 15.01 -29.11
CA ILE A 138 -3.79 14.24 -27.93
C ILE A 138 -2.82 14.46 -26.76
N GLU A 139 -1.50 14.43 -27.03
CA GLU A 139 -0.47 14.64 -26.04
C GLU A 139 -0.51 16.07 -25.46
N GLU A 140 -0.79 17.09 -26.29
CA GLU A 140 -0.98 18.46 -25.80
C GLU A 140 -2.12 18.54 -24.77
N PHE A 141 -3.26 17.88 -25.04
CA PHE A 141 -4.38 17.86 -24.11
C PHE A 141 -4.10 17.13 -22.79
N GLN A 142 -3.17 16.18 -22.82
CA GLN A 142 -2.76 15.44 -21.61
C GLN A 142 -1.77 16.24 -20.75
N VAL A 143 -0.96 17.09 -21.37
CA VAL A 143 0.08 17.89 -20.68
C VAL A 143 -0.43 19.29 -20.31
N SER A 144 -1.40 19.83 -21.04
CA SER A 144 -1.87 21.20 -20.86
C SER A 144 -2.63 21.39 -19.55
N SER A 145 -2.13 22.31 -18.72
CA SER A 145 -2.85 22.78 -17.52
C SER A 145 -3.98 23.76 -17.84
N PHE A 146 -4.09 24.24 -19.07
CA PHE A 146 -5.04 25.29 -19.46
C PHE A 146 -6.45 24.74 -19.72
N ILE A 147 -6.55 23.49 -20.19
CA ILE A 147 -7.82 22.88 -20.57
C ILE A 147 -8.05 21.65 -19.70
N ARG A 148 -8.99 21.75 -18.76
CA ARG A 148 -9.37 20.61 -17.94
C ARG A 148 -10.36 19.74 -18.72
N LEU A 149 -9.86 18.65 -19.29
CA LEU A 149 -10.73 17.64 -19.89
C LEU A 149 -11.41 16.80 -18.80
N GLY A 150 -12.69 16.54 -18.97
CA GLY A 150 -13.47 15.57 -18.20
C GLY A 150 -13.07 14.13 -18.53
N LEU A 151 -13.44 13.23 -17.61
CA LEU A 151 -13.08 11.82 -17.67
C LEU A 151 -13.52 11.14 -18.97
N PHE A 152 -14.75 11.40 -19.42
CA PHE A 152 -15.29 10.83 -20.67
C PHE A 152 -14.44 11.20 -21.88
N THR A 153 -14.12 12.48 -22.04
CA THR A 153 -13.30 12.98 -23.14
C THR A 153 -11.93 12.33 -23.12
N LYS A 154 -11.25 12.33 -21.97
CA LYS A 154 -9.92 11.72 -21.84
C LYS A 154 -9.93 10.23 -22.23
N ILE A 155 -10.92 9.45 -21.77
CA ILE A 155 -11.07 8.02 -22.12
C ILE A 155 -11.34 7.84 -23.61
N SER A 156 -12.19 8.69 -24.19
CA SER A 156 -12.49 8.66 -25.62
C SER A 156 -11.24 8.92 -26.46
N LEU A 157 -10.43 9.90 -26.07
CA LEU A 157 -9.15 10.20 -26.73
C LEU A 157 -8.15 9.04 -26.62
N ILE A 158 -8.12 8.32 -25.50
CA ILE A 158 -7.33 7.09 -25.36
C ILE A 158 -7.79 6.06 -26.40
N ASN A 159 -9.09 5.81 -26.51
CA ASN A 159 -9.63 4.87 -27.48
C ASN A 159 -9.30 5.27 -28.92
N LEU A 160 -9.45 6.56 -29.26
CA LEU A 160 -9.18 7.09 -30.60
C LEU A 160 -7.69 7.04 -30.96
N SER A 161 -6.80 7.27 -29.99
CA SER A 161 -5.34 7.21 -30.20
C SER A 161 -4.87 5.84 -30.71
N LYS A 162 -5.64 4.78 -30.43
CA LYS A 162 -5.40 3.42 -30.93
C LYS A 162 -5.31 3.37 -32.45
N HIS A 163 -6.23 4.01 -33.16
CA HIS A 163 -6.30 3.97 -34.62
C HIS A 163 -5.06 4.62 -35.26
N SER A 164 -4.67 5.78 -34.74
CA SER A 164 -3.47 6.50 -35.20
C SER A 164 -2.20 5.69 -34.92
N LEU A 165 -2.04 5.16 -33.71
CA LEU A 165 -0.86 4.35 -33.34
C LEU A 165 -0.68 3.10 -34.21
N LYS A 166 -1.76 2.38 -34.53
CA LYS A 166 -1.70 1.18 -35.40
C LYS A 166 -1.17 1.48 -36.80
N ARG A 167 -1.34 2.71 -37.29
CA ARG A 167 -0.84 3.17 -38.60
C ARG A 167 0.65 3.55 -38.57
N ILE A 168 1.25 3.70 -37.39
CA ILE A 168 2.69 3.98 -37.23
C ILE A 168 3.44 2.65 -37.31
N LYS A 169 4.64 2.63 -37.92
CA LYS A 169 5.49 1.42 -37.95
C LYS A 169 5.96 1.04 -36.54
N VAL A 170 6.03 -0.25 -36.21
CA VAL A 170 6.38 -0.76 -34.86
C VAL A 170 7.62 -0.08 -34.28
N GLU A 171 8.68 0.09 -35.05
CA GLU A 171 9.95 0.64 -34.55
C GLU A 171 9.83 2.09 -34.06
N LYS A 172 8.80 2.81 -34.53
CA LYS A 172 8.51 4.19 -34.12
C LYS A 172 7.39 4.29 -33.09
N ARG A 173 6.58 3.24 -32.89
CA ARG A 173 5.45 3.23 -31.94
C ARG A 173 5.91 3.39 -30.51
N LEU A 174 7.06 2.82 -30.14
CA LEU A 174 7.55 2.82 -28.76
C LEU A 174 7.59 4.22 -28.13
N VAL A 175 8.06 5.22 -28.87
CA VAL A 175 8.15 6.61 -28.37
C VAL A 175 6.76 7.16 -28.02
N PHE A 176 5.77 6.92 -28.88
CA PHE A 176 4.40 7.36 -28.64
C PHE A 176 3.70 6.53 -27.54
N LEU A 177 3.97 5.23 -27.45
CA LEU A 177 3.46 4.42 -26.34
C LEU A 177 3.99 4.93 -25.00
N LYS A 178 5.29 5.27 -24.91
CA LYS A 178 5.87 5.86 -23.70
C LYS A 178 5.19 7.18 -23.33
N SER A 179 4.89 8.05 -24.31
CA SER A 179 4.22 9.32 -24.04
C SER A 179 2.75 9.17 -23.66
N LEU A 180 2.04 8.18 -24.21
CA LEU A 180 0.60 7.99 -23.97
C LEU A 180 0.27 7.18 -22.71
N LEU A 181 1.05 6.15 -22.39
CA LEU A 181 0.75 5.25 -21.27
C LEU A 181 0.86 5.97 -19.91
N SER A 182 1.85 6.84 -19.73
CA SER A 182 2.03 7.58 -18.47
C SER A 182 0.82 8.47 -18.10
N PRO A 183 0.28 9.29 -19.03
CA PRO A 183 -0.98 10.00 -18.84
C PRO A 183 -2.19 9.13 -18.53
N MET A 184 -2.29 7.91 -19.07
CA MET A 184 -3.38 6.98 -18.73
C MET A 184 -3.35 6.58 -17.25
N ILE A 185 -2.15 6.33 -16.70
CA ILE A 185 -2.00 6.07 -15.26
C ILE A 185 -2.35 7.32 -14.45
N LYS A 186 -1.82 8.48 -14.84
CA LYS A 186 -2.08 9.76 -14.15
C LYS A 186 -3.57 10.08 -14.10
N LEU A 187 -4.30 9.85 -15.19
CA LEU A 187 -5.75 10.03 -15.24
C LEU A 187 -6.47 9.27 -14.13
N LEU A 188 -6.11 7.99 -13.91
CA LEU A 188 -6.75 7.17 -12.87
C LEU A 188 -6.37 7.62 -11.46
N ILE A 189 -5.15 8.16 -11.27
CA ILE A 189 -4.68 8.68 -9.98
C ILE A 189 -5.36 10.02 -9.66
N GLU A 190 -5.33 10.98 -10.59
CA GLU A 190 -5.89 12.33 -10.41
C GLU A 190 -7.38 12.30 -10.10
N GLU A 191 -8.14 11.46 -10.83
CA GLU A 191 -9.58 11.32 -10.62
C GLU A 191 -9.91 10.69 -9.25
N LYS A 192 -9.04 9.81 -8.73
CA LYS A 192 -9.18 9.28 -7.38
C LYS A 192 -8.85 10.33 -6.33
N GLU A 193 -7.77 11.09 -6.51
CA GLU A 193 -7.41 12.17 -5.58
C GLU A 193 -8.48 13.27 -5.51
N LEU A 194 -9.14 13.55 -6.64
CA LEU A 194 -10.26 14.49 -6.69
C LEU A 194 -11.44 13.98 -5.85
N GLU A 195 -11.80 12.70 -5.98
CA GLU A 195 -12.85 12.10 -5.16
C GLU A 195 -12.49 12.11 -3.66
N ASP A 196 -11.26 11.77 -3.31
CA ASP A 196 -10.80 11.77 -1.92
C ASP A 196 -10.90 13.20 -1.34
N LYS A 197 -10.51 14.22 -2.11
CA LYS A 197 -10.66 15.64 -1.73
C LYS A 197 -12.13 16.05 -1.56
N GLU A 198 -13.01 15.67 -2.49
CA GLU A 198 -14.44 15.95 -2.38
C GLU A 198 -15.08 15.25 -1.18
N SER A 199 -14.68 14.01 -0.89
CA SER A 199 -15.17 13.26 0.26
C SER A 199 -14.74 13.91 1.57
N LEU A 200 -13.49 14.40 1.65
CA LEU A 200 -12.96 15.11 2.81
C LEU A 200 -13.67 16.46 3.00
N GLN A 201 -13.91 17.21 1.93
CA GLN A 201 -14.67 18.47 1.98
C GLN A 201 -16.11 18.25 2.46
N LYS A 202 -16.79 17.21 1.96
CA LYS A 202 -18.15 16.84 2.41
C LYS A 202 -18.16 16.47 3.89
N GLN A 203 -17.13 15.76 4.38
CA GLN A 203 -16.99 15.44 5.80
C GLN A 203 -16.76 16.70 6.66
N GLN A 204 -15.90 17.61 6.21
CA GLN A 204 -15.66 18.89 6.90
C GLN A 204 -16.91 19.77 6.95
N GLN A 205 -17.67 19.86 5.85
CA GLN A 205 -18.94 20.61 5.82
C GLN A 205 -19.98 19.99 6.77
N GLN A 206 -20.08 18.66 6.83
CA GLN A 206 -20.98 17.98 7.78
C GLN A 206 -20.55 18.22 9.24
N GLN A 207 -19.26 18.26 9.52
CA GLN A 207 -18.75 18.59 10.87
C GLN A 207 -19.10 20.03 11.27
N GLN A 208 -18.90 20.99 10.36
CA GLN A 208 -19.28 22.39 10.60
C GLN A 208 -20.79 22.57 10.81
N GLN A 209 -21.62 21.83 10.06
CA GLN A 209 -23.07 21.86 10.26
C GLN A 209 -23.50 21.30 11.62
N ASN A 210 -22.85 20.25 12.11
CA ASN A 210 -23.16 19.70 13.43
C ASN A 210 -22.75 20.66 14.57
N LEU A 211 -21.60 21.34 14.43
CA LEU A 211 -21.15 22.34 15.41
C LEU A 211 -22.12 23.53 15.50
N ASN A 212 -22.65 23.99 14.37
CA ASN A 212 -23.61 25.10 14.37
C ASN A 212 -24.95 24.71 15.05
N ILE A 213 -25.39 23.47 14.91
CA ILE A 213 -26.61 22.97 15.57
C ILE A 213 -26.41 22.91 17.09
N GLU A 214 -25.25 22.46 17.57
CA GLU A 214 -24.96 22.42 19.01
C GLU A 214 -24.81 23.82 19.63
N THR A 215 -24.40 24.82 18.84
CA THR A 215 -24.28 26.21 19.34
C THR A 215 -25.65 26.89 19.45
N GLU A 216 -26.59 26.59 18.54
CA GLU A 216 -27.95 27.15 18.60
C GLU A 216 -28.82 26.52 19.71
N GLU A 217 -28.51 25.32 20.19
CA GLU A 217 -29.24 24.69 21.32
C GLU A 217 -28.78 25.18 22.71
N ILE A 218 -27.69 25.94 22.82
CA ILE A 218 -27.15 26.43 24.10
C ILE A 218 -27.57 27.89 24.40
N ASP A 219 -28.01 28.66 23.41
CA ASP A 219 -28.35 30.09 23.59
C ASP A 219 -29.77 30.36 24.15
N ASP A 220 -30.55 29.32 24.51
CA ASP A 220 -31.89 29.47 25.10
C ASP A 220 -31.96 29.28 26.64
N GLU A 221 -30.84 29.04 27.33
CA GLU A 221 -30.80 29.02 28.80
C GLU A 221 -29.73 30.00 29.36
N ASP A 222 -30.21 30.93 30.18
CA ASP A 222 -29.46 31.86 31.06
C ASP A 222 -28.90 33.17 30.49
N SER A 223 -29.82 34.12 30.30
CA SER A 223 -29.54 35.53 30.55
C SER A 223 -29.38 35.79 32.07
N GLN A 224 -28.14 35.78 32.60
CA GLN A 224 -27.65 36.64 33.71
C GLN A 224 -26.24 36.21 34.16
N ASP A 225 -25.21 36.92 33.72
CA ASP A 225 -24.34 37.75 34.57
C ASP A 225 -23.03 38.15 33.88
N GLU A 226 -22.56 39.33 34.25
CA GLU A 226 -21.55 40.14 33.57
C GLU A 226 -20.09 39.68 33.78
N ASN A 227 -19.25 40.10 32.83
CA ASN A 227 -17.81 40.38 32.93
C ASN A 227 -16.84 39.19 33.04
N ASN A 228 -16.13 38.91 31.94
CA ASN A 228 -14.67 39.09 31.90
C ASN A 228 -14.08 38.98 30.48
N ASN A 229 -13.20 39.93 30.17
CA ASN A 229 -12.33 39.93 29.00
C ASN A 229 -11.13 39.02 29.27
N GLU A 230 -10.85 38.04 28.40
CA GLU A 230 -9.45 37.67 28.12
C GLU A 230 -9.30 36.99 26.76
N SER A 231 -8.19 37.33 26.13
CA SER A 231 -7.88 37.22 24.71
C SER A 231 -6.93 36.07 24.40
N GLY A 232 -7.07 35.49 23.21
CA GLY A 232 -5.94 35.05 22.39
C GLY A 232 -5.63 33.55 22.36
N ASP A 233 -5.38 33.06 21.14
CA ASP A 233 -4.68 31.83 20.78
C ASP A 233 -5.42 30.47 20.87
N GLN A 234 -6.34 30.21 19.91
CA GLN A 234 -6.85 28.86 19.62
C GLN A 234 -7.11 28.62 18.12
N GLN A 235 -6.07 28.55 17.27
CA GLN A 235 -6.26 28.22 15.84
C GLN A 235 -5.39 27.09 15.26
N GLN A 236 -4.76 26.21 16.04
CA GLN A 236 -3.90 25.15 15.46
C GLN A 236 -4.05 23.70 15.98
N GLN A 237 -5.14 23.30 16.64
CA GLN A 237 -5.28 21.92 17.16
C GLN A 237 -6.46 21.05 16.63
N GLN A 238 -7.26 21.49 15.65
CA GLN A 238 -8.49 20.78 15.27
C GLN A 238 -8.41 19.74 14.12
N GLN A 239 -7.25 19.15 13.79
CA GLN A 239 -7.17 18.17 12.67
C GLN A 239 -7.18 16.68 13.04
N GLN A 240 -7.54 16.28 14.27
CA GLN A 240 -7.60 14.85 14.64
C GLN A 240 -8.88 14.45 15.38
N GLN A 241 -10.05 14.89 14.92
CA GLN A 241 -11.31 14.30 15.39
C GLN A 241 -11.50 12.90 14.78
N GLY A 242 -11.76 11.93 15.66
CA GLY A 242 -11.86 10.51 15.33
C GLY A 242 -12.88 10.23 14.24
N VAL A 243 -12.46 9.44 13.24
CA VAL A 243 -13.30 8.91 12.17
C VAL A 243 -14.58 8.33 12.79
N LYS A 244 -15.75 8.85 12.40
CA LYS A 244 -17.06 8.33 12.80
C LYS A 244 -17.06 6.83 12.56
N ILE A 245 -16.98 6.03 13.64
CA ILE A 245 -16.86 4.58 13.56
C ILE A 245 -18.14 4.06 12.91
N VAL A 246 -18.06 3.73 11.62
CA VAL A 246 -19.12 3.01 10.92
C VAL A 246 -19.33 1.71 11.69
N GLY A 247 -20.59 1.43 12.08
CA GLY A 247 -20.88 0.25 12.90
C GLY A 247 -20.32 -1.04 12.25
N PRO A 248 -19.84 -2.01 13.06
CA PRO A 248 -19.04 -3.16 12.60
C PRO A 248 -19.76 -4.10 11.62
N GLU A 249 -21.08 -3.98 11.45
CA GLU A 249 -21.87 -4.70 10.46
C GLU A 249 -21.84 -4.03 9.08
N LYS A 250 -21.91 -2.69 9.04
CA LYS A 250 -21.83 -1.94 7.77
C LYS A 250 -20.44 -2.02 7.16
N GLU A 251 -19.40 -1.98 8.00
CA GLU A 251 -18.02 -2.15 7.55
C GLU A 251 -17.75 -3.55 6.98
N GLU A 252 -18.42 -4.59 7.52
CA GLU A 252 -18.35 -5.94 6.98
C GLU A 252 -19.00 -6.03 5.59
N LEU A 253 -20.17 -5.45 5.40
CA LEU A 253 -20.82 -5.42 4.09
C LEU A 253 -19.95 -4.69 3.05
N LEU A 254 -19.39 -3.52 3.44
CA LEU A 254 -18.48 -2.73 2.61
C LEU A 254 -17.16 -3.45 2.28
N SER A 255 -16.77 -4.45 3.08
CA SER A 255 -15.61 -5.30 2.81
C SER A 255 -15.90 -6.45 1.83
N GLN A 256 -17.16 -6.71 1.51
CA GLN A 256 -17.58 -7.86 0.69
C GLN A 256 -18.08 -7.48 -0.71
N THR A 257 -18.64 -6.28 -0.88
CA THR A 257 -19.23 -5.82 -2.15
C THR A 257 -18.57 -4.53 -2.63
N ASN A 258 -18.37 -4.43 -3.94
CA ASN A 258 -17.89 -3.19 -4.56
C ASN A 258 -18.95 -2.09 -4.37
N THR A 259 -18.50 -0.90 -3.97
CA THR A 259 -19.30 0.31 -3.87
C THR A 259 -19.47 0.96 -5.25
N ASP A 260 -20.40 1.90 -5.40
CA ASP A 260 -20.54 2.67 -6.65
C ASP A 260 -19.24 3.42 -7.02
N SER A 261 -18.50 3.88 -6.01
CA SER A 261 -17.17 4.48 -6.15
C SER A 261 -16.11 3.49 -6.66
N ASP A 262 -16.23 2.20 -6.33
CA ASP A 262 -15.38 1.15 -6.90
C ASP A 262 -15.80 0.83 -8.35
N LEU A 263 -17.12 0.73 -8.59
CA LEU A 263 -17.68 0.32 -9.89
C LEU A 263 -17.45 1.34 -11.00
N LYS A 264 -17.34 2.64 -10.68
CA LYS A 264 -17.04 3.69 -11.67
C LYS A 264 -15.73 3.45 -12.43
N TRP A 265 -14.78 2.72 -11.85
CA TRP A 265 -13.50 2.46 -12.51
C TRP A 265 -13.59 1.35 -13.57
N GLN A 266 -14.67 0.57 -13.61
CA GLN A 266 -14.81 -0.56 -14.55
C GLN A 266 -14.70 -0.12 -16.01
N TYR A 267 -15.44 0.91 -16.41
CA TYR A 267 -15.43 1.36 -17.80
C TYR A 267 -14.08 1.98 -18.22
N PRO A 268 -13.49 2.95 -17.49
CA PRO A 268 -12.16 3.46 -17.82
C PRO A 268 -11.10 2.36 -17.94
N LEU A 269 -11.08 1.40 -17.01
CA LEU A 269 -10.13 0.29 -17.04
C LEU A 269 -10.37 -0.64 -18.22
N THR A 270 -11.63 -0.89 -18.59
CA THR A 270 -11.97 -1.69 -19.76
C THR A 270 -11.39 -1.07 -21.02
N VAL A 271 -11.62 0.23 -21.24
CA VAL A 271 -11.09 0.93 -22.43
C VAL A 271 -9.56 0.93 -22.45
N ILE A 272 -8.91 1.17 -21.31
CA ILE A 272 -7.44 1.16 -21.21
C ILE A 272 -6.88 -0.26 -21.47
N LEU A 273 -7.50 -1.29 -20.91
CA LEU A 273 -7.03 -2.67 -21.11
C LEU A 273 -7.31 -3.17 -22.52
N GLU A 274 -8.42 -2.81 -23.14
CA GLU A 274 -8.70 -3.11 -24.56
C GLU A 274 -7.75 -2.37 -25.50
N PHE A 275 -7.36 -1.15 -25.14
CA PHE A 275 -6.30 -0.43 -25.83
C PHE A 275 -5.02 -1.24 -25.78
N VAL A 276 -4.53 -1.59 -24.58
CA VAL A 276 -3.30 -2.38 -24.38
C VAL A 276 -3.37 -3.74 -25.08
N HIS A 277 -4.43 -4.51 -24.86
CA HIS A 277 -4.63 -5.83 -25.45
C HIS A 277 -4.54 -5.78 -26.97
N SER A 278 -5.17 -4.77 -27.58
CA SER A 278 -5.13 -4.63 -29.04
C SER A 278 -3.75 -4.34 -29.62
N PHE A 279 -2.82 -3.76 -28.85
CA PHE A 279 -1.44 -3.57 -29.26
C PHE A 279 -0.60 -4.83 -29.04
N ILE A 280 -0.87 -5.58 -27.98
CA ILE A 280 -0.23 -6.88 -27.75
C ILE A 280 -0.53 -7.82 -28.92
N VAL A 281 -1.80 -7.91 -29.33
CA VAL A 281 -2.22 -8.73 -30.47
C VAL A 281 -1.52 -8.30 -31.77
N ASP A 282 -1.40 -6.99 -32.01
CA ASP A 282 -0.70 -6.48 -33.20
C ASP A 282 0.81 -6.81 -33.17
N LEU A 283 1.46 -6.65 -32.02
CA LEU A 283 2.89 -6.98 -31.85
C LEU A 283 3.18 -8.46 -32.15
N ASN A 284 2.26 -9.35 -31.77
CA ASN A 284 2.38 -10.78 -32.03
C ASN A 284 2.22 -11.17 -33.50
N GLN A 285 1.49 -10.36 -34.28
CA GLN A 285 1.37 -10.59 -35.72
C GLN A 285 2.66 -10.17 -36.45
N GLU A 286 3.32 -9.12 -35.98
CA GLU A 286 4.54 -8.58 -36.62
C GLU A 286 5.82 -9.34 -36.24
N SER A 287 5.86 -10.03 -35.09
CA SER A 287 7.04 -10.78 -34.61
C SER A 287 7.44 -11.97 -35.50
N VAL A 288 6.53 -12.45 -36.35
CA VAL A 288 6.75 -13.61 -37.23
C VAL A 288 7.56 -13.24 -38.48
N GLU A 289 7.67 -11.94 -38.83
CA GLU A 289 8.23 -11.48 -40.10
C GLU A 289 9.47 -10.59 -39.91
N ASN A 290 10.66 -11.18 -39.68
CA ASN A 290 11.98 -10.56 -39.99
C ASN A 290 12.41 -9.23 -39.30
N TYR A 291 11.82 -8.81 -38.17
CA TYR A 291 12.24 -7.58 -37.48
C TYR A 291 13.35 -7.78 -36.45
N LYS A 292 14.11 -6.70 -36.19
CA LYS A 292 15.05 -6.60 -35.06
C LYS A 292 14.30 -6.92 -33.77
N LEU A 293 14.65 -8.04 -33.14
CA LEU A 293 14.02 -8.60 -31.94
C LEU A 293 13.86 -7.54 -30.82
N ASP A 294 14.76 -6.55 -30.78
CA ASP A 294 14.86 -5.54 -29.75
C ASP A 294 13.61 -4.65 -29.64
N ALA A 295 13.09 -4.11 -30.75
CA ALA A 295 12.03 -3.08 -30.70
C ALA A 295 10.65 -3.64 -30.32
N VAL A 296 10.38 -4.91 -30.67
CA VAL A 296 9.16 -5.61 -30.26
C VAL A 296 9.23 -5.96 -28.78
N SER A 297 10.37 -6.51 -28.34
CA SER A 297 10.62 -6.87 -26.95
C SER A 297 10.52 -5.65 -26.02
N GLU A 298 11.10 -4.51 -26.42
CA GLU A 298 10.98 -3.24 -25.67
C GLU A 298 9.52 -2.79 -25.50
N GLN A 299 8.68 -2.95 -26.53
CA GLN A 299 7.26 -2.61 -26.43
C GLN A 299 6.48 -3.60 -25.57
N GLN A 300 6.74 -4.90 -25.71
CA GLN A 300 6.15 -5.94 -24.86
C GLN A 300 6.48 -5.69 -23.38
N HIS A 301 7.73 -5.32 -23.09
CA HIS A 301 8.18 -4.95 -21.75
C HIS A 301 7.51 -3.68 -21.21
N LEU A 302 7.38 -2.64 -22.03
CA LEU A 302 6.67 -1.42 -21.66
C LEU A 302 5.20 -1.72 -21.32
N LEU A 303 4.54 -2.57 -22.12
CA LEU A 303 3.15 -2.96 -21.88
C LEU A 303 3.01 -3.84 -20.64
N LEU A 304 3.93 -4.77 -20.38
CA LEU A 304 3.97 -5.55 -19.14
C LEU A 304 4.10 -4.63 -17.92
N GLN A 305 5.07 -3.70 -17.97
CA GLN A 305 5.29 -2.74 -16.88
C GLN A 305 4.03 -1.91 -16.64
N PHE A 306 3.37 -1.44 -17.71
CA PHE A 306 2.13 -0.69 -17.62
C PHE A 306 0.99 -1.51 -17.00
N ILE A 307 0.79 -2.78 -17.41
CA ILE A 307 -0.24 -3.66 -16.83
C ILE A 307 -0.02 -3.85 -15.33
N LEU A 308 1.23 -4.11 -14.92
CA LEU A 308 1.56 -4.29 -13.50
C LEU A 308 1.43 -2.98 -12.72
N GLN A 309 1.76 -1.84 -13.32
CA GLN A 309 1.53 -0.53 -12.72
C GLN A 309 0.03 -0.25 -12.55
N LEU A 310 -0.79 -0.58 -13.56
CA LEU A 310 -2.25 -0.46 -13.50
C LEU A 310 -2.84 -1.31 -12.37
N LEU A 311 -2.36 -2.54 -12.21
CA LEU A 311 -2.76 -3.43 -11.10
C LEU A 311 -2.36 -2.92 -9.73
N SER A 312 -1.33 -2.07 -9.65
CA SER A 312 -0.87 -1.47 -8.39
C SER A 312 -1.66 -0.23 -7.98
N LEU A 313 -2.48 0.32 -8.86
CA LEU A 313 -3.29 1.49 -8.55
C LEU A 313 -4.32 1.17 -7.49
N GLU A 314 -4.45 2.07 -6.51
CA GLU A 314 -5.34 1.85 -5.38
C GLU A 314 -6.82 1.73 -5.82
N SER A 315 -7.25 2.46 -6.85
CA SER A 315 -8.60 2.32 -7.44
C SER A 315 -8.89 0.93 -8.00
N VAL A 316 -7.86 0.17 -8.39
CA VAL A 316 -7.98 -1.20 -8.90
C VAL A 316 -7.76 -2.20 -7.76
N ALA A 317 -6.69 -2.01 -7.00
CA ALA A 317 -6.21 -2.93 -5.99
C ALA A 317 -6.98 -2.90 -4.67
N SER A 318 -7.70 -1.83 -4.35
CA SER A 318 -8.45 -1.75 -3.09
C SER A 318 -9.87 -2.32 -3.18
N THR A 319 -10.31 -2.70 -4.37
CA THR A 319 -11.67 -3.20 -4.60
C THR A 319 -11.90 -4.54 -3.87
N PRO A 320 -13.01 -4.67 -3.10
CA PRO A 320 -13.37 -5.91 -2.42
C PRO A 320 -13.47 -7.13 -3.35
N GLN A 321 -14.10 -6.93 -4.50
CA GLN A 321 -14.24 -7.94 -5.55
C GLN A 321 -13.52 -7.47 -6.82
N PRO A 322 -12.93 -8.39 -7.61
CA PRO A 322 -12.32 -8.04 -8.88
C PRO A 322 -13.31 -7.25 -9.74
N LEU A 323 -12.84 -6.12 -10.28
CA LEU A 323 -13.62 -5.34 -11.22
C LEU A 323 -13.92 -6.15 -12.49
N LEU A 324 -15.04 -5.84 -13.14
CA LEU A 324 -15.44 -6.47 -14.38
C LEU A 324 -15.07 -5.59 -15.56
N CYS A 325 -14.51 -6.20 -16.61
CA CYS A 325 -14.30 -5.63 -17.94
C CYS A 325 -15.21 -6.37 -18.92
N ASN A 326 -16.18 -5.66 -19.51
CA ASN A 326 -17.22 -6.24 -20.37
C ASN A 326 -17.94 -7.46 -19.76
N GLY A 327 -18.19 -7.42 -18.44
CA GLY A 327 -18.85 -8.51 -17.72
C GLY A 327 -17.92 -9.66 -17.30
N PHE A 328 -16.64 -9.65 -17.70
CA PHE A 328 -15.64 -10.63 -17.28
C PHE A 328 -14.73 -10.06 -16.20
N PRO A 329 -14.27 -10.85 -15.23
CA PRO A 329 -13.27 -10.39 -14.26
C PRO A 329 -12.02 -9.84 -14.96
N ILE A 330 -11.50 -8.70 -14.47
CA ILE A 330 -10.29 -8.04 -14.99
C ILE A 330 -9.08 -8.98 -15.09
N VAL A 331 -9.00 -9.97 -14.20
CA VAL A 331 -7.95 -11.01 -14.22
C VAL A 331 -7.96 -11.84 -15.50
N ASN A 332 -9.11 -12.04 -16.15
CA ASN A 332 -9.18 -12.78 -17.40
C ASN A 332 -8.50 -12.01 -18.51
N LEU A 333 -8.88 -10.74 -18.71
CA LEU A 333 -8.29 -9.88 -19.73
C LEU A 333 -6.79 -9.67 -19.50
N ILE A 334 -6.37 -9.51 -18.25
CA ILE A 334 -4.93 -9.43 -17.91
C ILE A 334 -4.23 -10.75 -18.19
N GLY A 335 -4.82 -11.88 -17.82
CA GLY A 335 -4.26 -13.19 -18.13
C GLY A 335 -4.13 -13.42 -19.64
N ASP A 336 -5.10 -12.97 -20.43
CA ASP A 336 -5.07 -13.03 -21.89
C ASP A 336 -3.95 -12.13 -22.44
N CYS A 337 -3.82 -10.89 -21.95
CA CYS A 337 -2.69 -10.01 -22.28
C CYS A 337 -1.33 -10.65 -21.95
N LEU A 338 -1.17 -11.26 -20.78
CA LEU A 338 0.08 -11.91 -20.37
C LEU A 338 0.38 -13.14 -21.22
N SER A 339 -0.63 -13.95 -21.51
CA SER A 339 -0.53 -15.11 -22.39
C SER A 339 -0.13 -14.69 -23.81
N ASP A 340 -0.76 -13.64 -24.35
CA ASP A 340 -0.45 -13.10 -25.65
C ASP A 340 0.98 -12.53 -25.68
N LEU A 341 1.45 -11.89 -24.60
CA LEU A 341 2.86 -11.47 -24.49
C LEU A 341 3.86 -12.62 -24.39
N GLY A 342 3.40 -13.89 -24.29
CA GLY A 342 4.27 -15.04 -24.02
C GLY A 342 4.85 -15.05 -22.61
N ILE A 343 4.28 -14.25 -21.70
CA ILE A 343 4.79 -14.05 -20.35
C ILE A 343 4.12 -15.05 -19.41
N SER A 344 4.90 -16.00 -18.93
CA SER A 344 4.44 -16.92 -17.90
C SER A 344 4.43 -16.26 -16.51
N ILE A 345 3.56 -16.69 -15.61
CA ILE A 345 3.58 -16.21 -14.22
C ILE A 345 4.93 -16.50 -13.53
N PRO A 346 5.54 -17.70 -13.68
CA PRO A 346 6.90 -17.93 -13.20
C PRO A 346 7.90 -16.94 -13.77
N TYR A 347 7.77 -16.53 -15.04
CA TYR A 347 8.60 -15.47 -15.60
C TYR A 347 8.43 -14.16 -14.83
N ILE A 348 7.21 -13.70 -14.53
CA ILE A 348 7.00 -12.46 -13.76
C ILE A 348 7.65 -12.55 -12.36
N LEU A 349 7.49 -13.68 -11.67
CA LEU A 349 8.04 -13.87 -10.33
C LEU A 349 9.58 -13.98 -10.34
N ASN A 350 10.16 -14.57 -11.40
CA ASN A 350 11.61 -14.74 -11.54
C ASN A 350 12.31 -13.58 -12.27
N SER A 351 11.56 -12.69 -12.92
CA SER A 351 12.12 -11.61 -13.76
C SER A 351 12.54 -10.37 -12.99
N ASP A 352 12.38 -10.41 -11.68
CA ASP A 352 12.83 -9.36 -10.81
C ASP A 352 14.36 -9.30 -10.80
N LYS A 353 14.91 -8.12 -11.16
CA LYS A 353 16.35 -7.85 -11.27
C LYS A 353 17.14 -8.34 -10.08
N ARG A 354 16.57 -8.19 -8.89
CA ARG A 354 17.22 -8.54 -7.64
C ARG A 354 17.48 -10.04 -7.57
N PHE A 355 16.44 -10.84 -7.80
CA PHE A 355 16.58 -12.30 -7.78
C PHE A 355 17.51 -12.79 -8.87
N ARG A 356 17.59 -12.11 -10.02
CA ARG A 356 18.54 -12.41 -11.09
C ARG A 356 19.99 -12.16 -10.70
N GLY A 357 20.29 -11.02 -10.05
CA GLY A 357 21.63 -10.70 -9.57
C GLY A 357 22.17 -11.80 -8.66
N LYS A 358 21.41 -12.16 -7.62
CA LYS A 358 21.82 -13.23 -6.70
C LYS A 358 21.81 -14.62 -7.32
N LYS A 359 20.86 -14.93 -8.21
CA LYS A 359 20.84 -16.23 -8.90
C LYS A 359 22.07 -16.37 -9.78
N ARG A 360 22.49 -15.30 -10.46
CA ARG A 360 23.75 -15.26 -11.23
C ARG A 360 24.96 -15.36 -10.30
N GLU A 361 24.98 -14.67 -9.16
CA GLU A 361 26.04 -14.81 -8.15
C GLU A 361 26.14 -16.26 -7.65
N MET A 362 25.02 -16.90 -7.28
CA MET A 362 25.00 -18.30 -6.85
C MET A 362 25.39 -19.27 -7.97
N GLU A 363 24.95 -19.04 -9.21
CA GLU A 363 25.35 -19.86 -10.37
C GLU A 363 26.84 -19.71 -10.68
N LEU A 364 27.39 -18.50 -10.52
CA LEU A 364 28.83 -18.25 -10.62
C LEU A 364 29.58 -18.95 -9.48
N GLU A 365 29.11 -18.84 -8.23
CA GLU A 365 29.68 -19.56 -7.07
C GLU A 365 29.66 -21.08 -7.29
N ASP A 366 28.53 -21.65 -7.76
CA ASP A 366 28.42 -23.08 -8.06
C ASP A 366 29.34 -23.49 -9.21
N MET A 367 29.46 -22.68 -10.26
CA MET A 367 30.43 -22.91 -11.35
C MET A 367 31.88 -22.89 -10.83
N TYR A 368 32.24 -21.94 -9.97
CA TYR A 368 33.57 -21.86 -9.38
C TYR A 368 33.87 -23.08 -8.49
N LEU A 369 32.89 -23.52 -7.69
CA LEU A 369 32.99 -24.74 -6.89
C LEU A 369 33.17 -26.00 -7.75
N ASP A 370 32.46 -26.10 -8.89
CA ASP A 370 32.58 -27.22 -9.82
C ASP A 370 33.93 -27.22 -10.58
N GLU A 371 34.51 -26.04 -10.83
CA GLU A 371 35.87 -25.89 -11.38
C GLU A 371 36.98 -26.11 -10.35
N GLY A 372 36.62 -26.24 -9.06
CA GLY A 372 37.56 -26.47 -7.97
C GLY A 372 38.38 -25.23 -7.60
N LEU A 373 37.90 -24.03 -7.98
CA LEU A 373 38.45 -22.76 -7.54
C LEU A 373 37.91 -22.48 -6.13
N ASP A 374 38.80 -22.47 -5.14
CA ASP A 374 38.43 -22.08 -3.78
C ASP A 374 38.68 -20.59 -3.54
N ASP A 375 38.13 -20.05 -2.46
CA ASP A 375 38.28 -18.62 -2.09
C ASP A 375 39.75 -18.19 -1.93
N GLU A 376 40.70 -19.14 -1.81
CA GLU A 376 42.13 -18.85 -1.71
C GLU A 376 42.75 -18.53 -3.07
N ASP A 377 42.25 -19.10 -4.18
CA ASP A 377 42.73 -18.82 -5.54
C ASP A 377 42.44 -17.36 -5.99
N PHE A 378 41.47 -16.68 -5.37
CA PHE A 378 41.08 -15.29 -5.67
C PHE A 378 41.90 -14.23 -4.93
N GLN A 379 42.65 -14.60 -3.88
CA GLN A 379 43.40 -13.62 -3.08
C GLN A 379 44.70 -13.18 -3.75
N ASP A 380 45.23 -13.98 -4.68
CA ASP A 380 46.54 -13.78 -5.30
C ASP A 380 46.48 -13.21 -6.73
N ASP A 381 45.29 -13.02 -7.32
CA ASP A 381 45.14 -12.41 -8.65
C ASP A 381 44.77 -10.91 -8.56
N PRO A 382 45.75 -9.99 -8.71
CA PRO A 382 45.52 -8.55 -8.64
C PRO A 382 44.67 -8.01 -9.79
N ASP A 383 44.56 -8.73 -10.91
CA ASP A 383 43.77 -8.29 -12.06
C ASP A 383 42.27 -8.58 -11.81
N LEU A 384 41.93 -9.68 -11.12
CA LEU A 384 40.54 -9.99 -10.75
C LEU A 384 39.98 -9.05 -9.67
N GLN A 385 40.81 -8.63 -8.71
CA GLN A 385 40.41 -7.65 -7.69
C GLN A 385 40.10 -6.27 -8.30
N SER A 386 40.70 -5.95 -9.45
CA SER A 386 40.42 -4.71 -10.18
C SER A 386 39.09 -4.75 -10.95
N LEU A 387 38.67 -5.94 -11.42
CA LEU A 387 37.37 -6.18 -12.06
C LEU A 387 36.20 -6.11 -11.08
N LEU A 388 36.37 -6.64 -9.86
CA LEU A 388 35.34 -6.59 -8.80
C LEU A 388 35.18 -5.19 -8.17
N GLN A 389 36.12 -4.27 -8.40
CA GLN A 389 36.07 -2.88 -7.93
C GLN A 389 35.62 -1.87 -9.00
N LEU A 390 35.12 -2.34 -10.16
CA LEU A 390 34.58 -1.46 -11.19
C LEU A 390 33.28 -0.81 -10.70
N ASP A 391 33.44 0.38 -10.14
CA ASP A 391 32.40 1.35 -9.79
C ASP A 391 31.46 1.59 -11.00
N GLU A 392 30.16 1.33 -10.84
CA GLU A 392 29.11 1.38 -11.89
C GLU A 392 28.97 2.75 -12.61
N ASN A 393 29.77 3.75 -12.23
CA ASN A 393 29.66 5.13 -12.70
C ASN A 393 30.78 5.61 -13.64
N GLN A 394 31.70 4.76 -14.11
CA GLN A 394 32.72 5.21 -15.07
C GLN A 394 32.32 5.01 -16.55
N PRO A 395 32.38 6.06 -17.39
CA PRO A 395 32.14 5.93 -18.83
C PRO A 395 33.32 5.21 -19.49
N LYS A 396 33.01 4.13 -20.24
CA LYS A 396 33.98 3.33 -20.99
C LYS A 396 34.90 4.22 -21.85
N THR A 397 36.19 4.25 -21.53
CA THR A 397 37.22 4.86 -22.38
C THR A 397 37.77 3.82 -23.35
N ASN A 398 37.86 4.21 -24.62
CA ASN A 398 38.37 3.44 -25.75
C ASN A 398 39.74 2.82 -25.47
N PHE A 399 39.79 1.49 -25.38
CA PHE A 399 41.00 0.71 -25.61
C PHE A 399 40.92 0.15 -27.04
N ASP A 400 41.86 0.57 -27.88
CA ASP A 400 42.11 0.01 -29.20
C ASP A 400 43.10 -1.17 -29.09
N ASP A 401 42.97 -2.10 -30.03
CA ASP A 401 43.95 -3.08 -30.54
C ASP A 401 43.84 -4.57 -30.13
N ASP A 402 43.31 -5.34 -31.10
CA ASP A 402 43.82 -6.63 -31.59
C ASP A 402 43.65 -7.93 -30.75
N LEU A 403 42.47 -8.13 -30.16
CA LEU A 403 42.03 -9.50 -29.82
C LEU A 403 40.87 -9.89 -30.75
N GLU A 404 41.13 -10.85 -31.64
CA GLU A 404 40.09 -11.63 -32.34
C GLU A 404 39.34 -12.46 -31.27
N GLU A 405 38.47 -11.81 -30.52
CA GLU A 405 37.51 -12.47 -29.64
C GLU A 405 36.51 -13.21 -30.53
N GLU A 406 36.45 -14.53 -30.36
CA GLU A 406 35.35 -15.33 -30.85
C GLU A 406 34.08 -14.73 -30.24
N GLU A 407 33.31 -13.99 -31.06
CA GLU A 407 31.96 -13.48 -30.73
C GLU A 407 31.02 -14.68 -30.54
N GLU A 408 31.25 -15.49 -29.50
CA GLU A 408 30.32 -16.51 -29.03
C GLU A 408 29.13 -15.77 -28.42
N ASP A 409 28.07 -15.61 -29.20
CA ASP A 409 26.64 -15.65 -28.82
C ASP A 409 26.20 -15.14 -27.41
N GLU A 410 26.90 -14.18 -26.78
CA GLU A 410 26.49 -13.50 -25.53
C GLU A 410 25.29 -12.57 -25.74
N THR A 411 24.75 -12.49 -26.95
CA THR A 411 23.64 -11.61 -27.32
C THR A 411 22.27 -12.04 -26.81
N LEU A 412 22.13 -13.23 -26.22
CA LEU A 412 20.81 -13.77 -25.83
C LEU A 412 20.33 -13.39 -24.42
N ASP A 413 21.20 -12.90 -23.54
CA ASP A 413 20.85 -12.60 -22.14
C ASP A 413 21.02 -11.12 -21.78
N ILE A 414 20.74 -10.21 -22.74
CA ILE A 414 20.33 -8.83 -22.40
C ILE A 414 18.92 -8.90 -21.81
N LEU A 415 18.86 -9.48 -20.62
CA LEU A 415 17.65 -9.78 -19.89
C LEU A 415 17.17 -8.46 -19.30
N TRP A 416 16.25 -7.83 -20.03
CA TRP A 416 15.82 -6.46 -19.78
C TRP A 416 15.50 -6.20 -18.32
N ASP A 417 15.98 -5.04 -17.92
CA ASP A 417 16.04 -4.61 -16.56
C ASP A 417 14.71 -3.91 -16.23
N LEU A 418 13.67 -4.72 -16.00
CA LEU A 418 12.30 -4.24 -15.77
C LEU A 418 12.10 -3.67 -14.37
N ASN A 419 11.61 -2.43 -14.28
CA ASN A 419 11.15 -1.83 -13.03
C ASN A 419 9.66 -2.13 -12.83
N LEU A 420 9.37 -3.35 -12.37
CA LEU A 420 8.00 -3.83 -12.16
C LEU A 420 7.45 -3.40 -10.80
N SER A 421 6.18 -2.99 -10.76
CA SER A 421 5.50 -2.59 -9.52
C SER A 421 5.24 -3.78 -8.60
N TYR A 422 5.84 -3.79 -7.41
CA TYR A 422 5.69 -4.86 -6.42
C TYR A 422 4.27 -5.04 -5.91
N ALA A 423 3.58 -3.93 -5.64
CA ALA A 423 2.16 -3.97 -5.28
C ALA A 423 1.32 -4.53 -6.45
N GLY A 424 1.71 -4.25 -7.69
CA GLY A 424 1.08 -4.80 -8.90
C GLY A 424 1.25 -6.31 -9.01
N ILE A 425 2.48 -6.81 -8.85
CA ILE A 425 2.77 -8.25 -8.83
C ILE A 425 2.05 -8.93 -7.66
N GLY A 426 2.08 -8.33 -6.47
CA GLY A 426 1.37 -8.84 -5.29
C GLY A 426 -0.13 -8.94 -5.53
N HIS A 427 -0.74 -7.92 -6.16
CA HIS A 427 -2.15 -7.95 -6.50
C HIS A 427 -2.47 -8.96 -7.62
N LEU A 428 -1.61 -9.11 -8.62
CA LEU A 428 -1.73 -10.19 -9.62
C LEU A 428 -1.72 -11.56 -8.94
N LEU A 429 -0.76 -11.79 -8.04
CA LEU A 429 -0.65 -13.04 -7.30
C LEU A 429 -1.87 -13.28 -6.40
N TYR A 430 -2.41 -12.25 -5.76
CA TYR A 430 -3.68 -12.32 -5.04
C TYR A 430 -4.81 -12.84 -5.93
N LEU A 431 -4.96 -12.25 -7.13
CA LEU A 431 -5.98 -12.63 -8.09
C LEU A 431 -5.79 -14.08 -8.54
N LEU A 432 -4.57 -14.51 -8.82
CA LEU A 432 -4.28 -15.89 -9.22
C LEU A 432 -4.49 -16.91 -8.10
N LEU A 433 -4.14 -16.57 -6.86
CA LEU A 433 -4.27 -17.48 -5.72
C LEU A 433 -5.71 -17.67 -5.27
N LEU A 434 -6.44 -16.56 -5.09
CA LEU A 434 -7.74 -16.54 -4.41
C LEU A 434 -8.92 -16.34 -5.35
N LYS A 435 -8.66 -15.89 -6.57
CA LYS A 435 -9.68 -15.58 -7.59
C LYS A 435 -9.31 -16.23 -8.94
N SER A 436 -8.62 -17.36 -8.93
CA SER A 436 -8.22 -18.05 -10.17
C SER A 436 -9.44 -18.41 -11.01
N ASN A 437 -9.29 -18.22 -12.30
CA ASN A 437 -10.17 -18.79 -13.31
C ASN A 437 -9.57 -20.13 -13.80
N GLU A 438 -10.34 -20.93 -14.54
CA GLU A 438 -9.87 -22.19 -15.11
C GLU A 438 -8.73 -22.03 -16.10
N THR A 439 -8.69 -20.88 -16.81
CA THR A 439 -7.70 -20.56 -17.84
C THR A 439 -6.35 -20.15 -17.27
N HIS A 440 -6.34 -19.45 -16.13
CA HIS A 440 -5.16 -18.79 -15.57
C HIS A 440 -4.91 -19.29 -14.16
N LYS A 441 -4.25 -20.45 -14.04
CA LYS A 441 -3.88 -21.09 -12.77
C LYS A 441 -2.37 -21.11 -12.60
N LEU A 442 -1.93 -20.92 -11.35
CA LEU A 442 -0.56 -21.20 -10.97
C LEU A 442 -0.23 -22.69 -11.23
N PRO A 443 0.99 -23.02 -11.70
CA PRO A 443 1.40 -24.40 -11.87
C PRO A 443 1.25 -25.18 -10.56
N SER A 444 0.65 -26.37 -10.61
CA SER A 444 0.42 -27.21 -9.41
C SER A 444 1.70 -27.77 -8.78
N ILE A 445 2.86 -27.54 -9.40
CA ILE A 445 4.15 -28.12 -9.03
C ILE A 445 4.80 -27.32 -7.88
N ILE A 446 4.44 -26.05 -7.69
CA ILE A 446 5.07 -25.18 -6.71
C ILE A 446 4.53 -25.51 -5.31
N SER A 447 5.41 -25.84 -4.37
CA SER A 447 5.01 -26.05 -2.97
C SER A 447 4.48 -24.75 -2.37
N SER A 448 3.47 -24.82 -1.50
CA SER A 448 2.92 -23.61 -0.86
C SER A 448 3.96 -22.86 -0.02
N GLN A 449 4.98 -23.57 0.49
CA GLN A 449 6.11 -22.97 1.19
C GLN A 449 7.01 -22.19 0.24
N SER A 450 7.45 -22.78 -0.88
CA SER A 450 8.24 -22.06 -1.90
C SER A 450 7.48 -20.83 -2.38
N LEU A 451 6.20 -21.01 -2.72
CA LEU A 451 5.38 -19.91 -3.20
C LEU A 451 5.24 -18.78 -2.17
N LEU A 452 5.13 -19.09 -0.88
CA LEU A 452 5.13 -18.06 0.17
C LEU A 452 6.47 -17.33 0.20
N MET A 453 7.59 -18.07 0.20
CA MET A 453 8.95 -17.52 0.30
C MET A 453 9.32 -16.66 -0.93
N ASP A 454 9.02 -17.14 -2.12
CA ASP A 454 9.27 -16.44 -3.39
C ASP A 454 8.40 -15.17 -3.53
N SER A 455 7.28 -15.11 -2.80
CA SER A 455 6.33 -14.00 -2.87
C SER A 455 6.46 -12.98 -1.75
N LEU A 456 7.41 -13.15 -0.82
CA LEU A 456 7.56 -12.28 0.35
C LEU A 456 7.67 -10.79 -0.01
N PRO A 457 8.50 -10.36 -0.99
CA PRO A 457 8.63 -8.93 -1.32
C PRO A 457 7.31 -8.30 -1.76
N TYR A 458 6.50 -9.05 -2.50
CA TYR A 458 5.21 -8.60 -3.01
C TYR A 458 4.15 -8.55 -1.91
N ILE A 459 4.13 -9.54 -1.01
CA ILE A 459 3.24 -9.57 0.17
C ILE A 459 3.59 -8.42 1.13
N ILE A 460 4.88 -8.16 1.37
CA ILE A 460 5.37 -7.05 2.19
C ILE A 460 4.94 -5.71 1.59
N SER A 461 5.13 -5.52 0.27
CA SER A 461 4.71 -4.31 -0.43
C SER A 461 3.21 -4.02 -0.27
N LEU A 462 2.37 -5.06 -0.33
CA LEU A 462 0.93 -4.93 -0.07
C LEU A 462 0.60 -4.59 1.39
N LEU A 463 1.31 -5.17 2.37
CA LEU A 463 1.11 -4.87 3.80
C LEU A 463 1.55 -3.45 4.19
N GLN A 464 2.58 -2.93 3.53
CA GLN A 464 3.10 -1.58 3.76
C GLN A 464 2.25 -0.48 3.10
N HIS A 465 1.31 -0.85 2.23
CA HIS A 465 0.47 0.10 1.53
C HIS A 465 -0.41 0.91 2.50
N SER A 466 -0.62 2.20 2.22
CA SER A 466 -1.41 3.13 3.06
C SER A 466 -2.86 2.66 3.24
N ASN A 467 -3.46 2.16 2.16
CA ASN A 467 -4.79 1.56 2.20
C ASN A 467 -4.78 0.14 2.81
N TYR A 468 -5.42 0.00 3.97
CA TYR A 468 -5.50 -1.26 4.72
C TYR A 468 -6.15 -2.42 3.95
N LYS A 469 -6.97 -2.15 2.91
CA LYS A 469 -7.61 -3.19 2.09
C LYS A 469 -6.57 -3.99 1.29
N LEU A 470 -5.50 -3.35 0.82
CA LEU A 470 -4.40 -4.04 0.14
C LEU A 470 -3.63 -4.94 1.12
N GLY A 471 -3.34 -4.43 2.32
CA GLY A 471 -2.74 -5.26 3.37
C GLY A 471 -3.65 -6.44 3.76
N PHE A 472 -4.98 -6.27 3.72
CA PHE A 472 -5.89 -7.39 3.96
C PHE A 472 -5.79 -8.48 2.87
N LYS A 473 -5.62 -8.09 1.60
CA LYS A 473 -5.36 -9.04 0.51
C LYS A 473 -4.09 -9.85 0.75
N ALA A 474 -3.02 -9.21 1.23
CA ALA A 474 -1.80 -9.91 1.65
C ALA A 474 -2.06 -10.92 2.79
N ILE A 475 -2.81 -10.52 3.82
CA ILE A 475 -3.19 -11.42 4.92
C ILE A 475 -4.02 -12.62 4.40
N GLN A 476 -4.92 -12.40 3.44
CA GLN A 476 -5.68 -13.48 2.81
C GLN A 476 -4.77 -14.44 2.04
N MET A 477 -3.76 -13.94 1.32
CA MET A 477 -2.77 -14.77 0.63
C MET A 477 -1.98 -15.62 1.63
N ILE A 478 -1.46 -15.01 2.70
CA ILE A 478 -0.72 -15.72 3.75
C ILE A 478 -1.62 -16.79 4.37
N SER A 479 -2.87 -16.46 4.71
CA SER A 479 -3.83 -17.43 5.26
C SER A 479 -4.11 -18.60 4.32
N PHE A 480 -4.14 -18.36 3.01
CA PHE A 480 -4.36 -19.40 2.01
C PHE A 480 -3.14 -20.31 1.87
N LEU A 481 -1.94 -19.74 1.82
CA LEU A 481 -0.70 -20.49 1.67
C LEU A 481 -0.36 -21.27 2.96
N GLU A 482 -0.44 -20.61 4.11
CA GLU A 482 -0.09 -21.18 5.42
C GLU A 482 -0.90 -22.43 5.75
N LYS A 483 -2.20 -22.49 5.42
CA LYS A 483 -3.04 -23.68 5.64
C LYS A 483 -2.53 -24.96 4.97
N ARG A 484 -1.59 -24.83 4.02
CA ARG A 484 -0.97 -25.93 3.27
C ARG A 484 0.50 -26.13 3.63
N ILE A 485 1.08 -25.24 4.43
CA ILE A 485 2.44 -25.35 4.93
C ILE A 485 2.40 -26.24 6.18
N LYS A 486 3.35 -27.16 6.26
CA LYS A 486 3.46 -28.06 7.42
C LYS A 486 3.97 -27.26 8.62
N ASN A 487 3.41 -27.49 9.81
CA ASN A 487 3.95 -26.91 11.05
C ASN A 487 5.45 -27.24 11.19
N SER A 488 6.23 -26.26 11.64
CA SER A 488 7.67 -26.38 11.82
C SER A 488 8.47 -26.78 10.57
N SER A 489 8.04 -26.30 9.39
CA SER A 489 8.76 -26.50 8.13
C SER A 489 9.65 -25.34 7.73
N ILE A 490 9.43 -24.15 8.30
CA ILE A 490 10.23 -22.95 8.02
C ILE A 490 11.29 -22.82 9.10
N HIS A 491 12.56 -22.91 8.72
CA HIS A 491 13.71 -22.69 9.60
C HIS A 491 14.34 -21.34 9.26
N ILE A 492 14.62 -20.54 10.28
CA ILE A 492 15.34 -19.27 10.19
C ILE A 492 16.64 -19.44 10.98
N PRO A 493 17.82 -19.32 10.32
CA PRO A 493 19.09 -19.42 11.01
C PRO A 493 19.22 -18.37 12.13
N LEU A 494 19.86 -18.77 13.23
CA LEU A 494 20.01 -17.95 14.44
C LEU A 494 20.71 -16.61 14.19
N GLU A 495 21.57 -16.53 13.17
CA GLU A 495 22.29 -15.31 12.82
C GLU A 495 21.36 -14.17 12.39
N TYR A 496 20.24 -14.47 11.71
CA TYR A 496 19.24 -13.47 11.33
C TYR A 496 18.38 -13.01 12.51
N LEU A 497 18.30 -13.83 13.57
CA LEU A 497 17.46 -13.55 14.76
C LEU A 497 18.23 -12.81 15.85
N LYS A 498 19.56 -12.79 15.78
CA LYS A 498 20.42 -11.98 16.66
C LYS A 498 20.43 -10.56 16.14
N ASN A 499 19.88 -9.63 16.92
CA ASN A 499 20.01 -8.21 16.58
C ASN A 499 21.48 -7.81 16.79
N PRO A 500 22.22 -7.40 15.74
CA PRO A 500 23.62 -7.01 15.88
C PRO A 500 23.79 -5.80 16.82
N ASP A 501 22.73 -4.98 16.98
CA ASP A 501 22.74 -3.77 17.80
C ASP A 501 22.18 -3.96 19.22
N LEU A 502 21.63 -5.13 19.56
CA LEU A 502 21.37 -5.48 20.97
C LEU A 502 22.70 -5.88 21.60
N HIS A 503 23.55 -4.88 21.85
CA HIS A 503 24.63 -5.02 22.81
C HIS A 503 24.05 -5.59 24.11
N ASP A 504 24.67 -6.67 24.59
CA ASP A 504 24.28 -7.32 25.83
C ASP A 504 24.27 -6.26 26.94
N PRO A 505 23.11 -5.90 27.53
CA PRO A 505 23.04 -4.83 28.53
C PRO A 505 23.89 -5.15 29.76
N ILE A 506 24.27 -6.42 29.94
CA ILE A 506 25.23 -6.87 30.95
C ILE A 506 26.66 -6.43 30.59
N SER A 507 27.04 -6.41 29.31
CA SER A 507 28.34 -5.89 28.84
C SER A 507 28.47 -4.40 29.12
N ASP A 508 27.44 -3.62 28.80
CA ASP A 508 27.45 -2.17 29.04
C ASP A 508 27.47 -1.85 30.55
N LEU A 509 26.79 -2.64 31.39
CA LEU A 509 26.87 -2.51 32.85
C LEU A 509 28.25 -2.87 33.41
N LEU A 510 28.98 -3.79 32.78
CA LEU A 510 30.35 -4.16 33.15
C LEU A 510 31.37 -3.11 32.66
N ASP A 511 31.15 -2.52 31.48
CA ASP A 511 32.02 -1.49 30.90
C ASP A 511 31.80 -0.11 31.55
N SER A 512 30.58 0.19 31.99
CA SER A 512 30.23 1.40 32.74
C SER A 512 30.93 1.50 34.10
N ASN A 513 31.33 0.38 34.69
CA ASN A 513 32.04 0.36 35.97
C ASN A 513 33.55 0.64 35.85
N ASN A 514 34.11 0.65 34.63
CA ASN A 514 35.55 0.88 34.41
C ASN A 514 35.92 2.28 33.88
N ASN A 515 34.96 3.10 33.44
CA ASN A 515 35.22 4.43 32.87
C ASN A 515 34.62 5.58 33.69
N ASN A 516 35.02 5.69 34.95
CA ASN A 516 34.87 6.93 35.74
C ASN A 516 35.99 7.91 35.37
N ASN A 517 35.87 8.60 34.23
CA ASN A 517 36.43 9.94 33.97
C ASN A 517 36.32 10.27 32.47
N ASN A 518 35.23 10.91 32.04
CA ASN A 518 35.29 12.08 31.16
C ASN A 518 33.88 12.61 30.85
N ASN A 519 33.66 13.87 31.25
CA ASN A 519 32.50 14.67 30.89
C ASN A 519 32.57 15.02 29.40
N SER A 520 31.80 14.34 28.56
CA SER A 520 31.41 14.87 27.25
C SER A 520 29.90 14.78 27.09
N ASN A 521 29.26 15.95 27.10
CA ASN A 521 27.88 16.15 26.68
C ASN A 521 27.76 15.79 25.19
N SER A 522 27.49 14.53 24.89
CA SER A 522 26.92 14.15 23.60
C SER A 522 25.42 13.94 23.80
N ASN A 523 24.62 14.80 23.16
CA ASN A 523 23.21 14.57 22.96
C ASN A 523 23.07 13.38 21.99
N ASN A 524 23.26 12.17 22.49
CA ASN A 524 22.84 10.97 21.79
C ASN A 524 21.31 10.98 21.78
N THR A 525 20.74 11.48 20.68
CA THR A 525 19.40 11.11 20.26
C THR A 525 19.35 9.60 20.30
N LYS A 526 18.60 9.04 21.26
CA LYS A 526 18.40 7.60 21.41
C LYS A 526 18.09 7.05 20.03
N SER A 527 19.06 6.35 19.45
CA SER A 527 18.86 5.55 18.26
C SER A 527 17.77 4.57 18.67
N GLY A 528 16.53 4.85 18.27
CA GLY A 528 15.40 3.97 18.58
C GLY A 528 15.80 2.61 18.06
N ALA A 529 15.81 1.60 18.94
CA ALA A 529 16.20 0.24 18.62
C ALA A 529 15.65 -0.11 17.24
N ILE A 530 16.56 -0.27 16.28
CA ILE A 530 16.23 -0.45 14.88
C ILE A 530 15.46 -1.77 14.82
N TRP A 531 14.14 -1.68 14.62
CA TRP A 531 13.30 -2.82 14.31
C TRP A 531 13.79 -3.35 12.97
N ILE A 532 14.53 -4.46 12.99
CA ILE A 532 14.91 -5.36 11.87
C ILE A 532 14.75 -4.66 10.50
N PHE A 533 15.46 -3.55 10.28
CA PHE A 533 15.21 -2.70 9.12
C PHE A 533 16.26 -3.00 8.08
N ASP A 534 15.85 -3.62 6.99
CA ASP A 534 16.35 -3.18 5.70
C ASP A 534 15.27 -2.29 5.07
N LYS A 535 15.61 -1.00 4.91
CA LYS A 535 14.74 -0.01 4.23
C LYS A 535 14.66 -0.29 2.73
N SER A 536 15.58 -1.10 2.23
CA SER A 536 15.54 -1.60 0.88
C SER A 536 14.91 -2.99 0.92
N THR A 537 13.94 -3.26 0.07
CA THR A 537 13.62 -4.66 -0.32
C THR A 537 14.78 -5.27 -1.15
N GLN A 538 15.99 -4.68 -1.09
CA GLN A 538 17.14 -5.04 -1.91
C GLN A 538 18.02 -6.07 -1.22
N SER A 539 17.93 -6.27 0.11
CA SER A 539 18.53 -7.47 0.71
C SER A 539 17.86 -8.72 0.15
N LEU A 540 18.72 -9.59 -0.38
CA LEU A 540 18.32 -10.73 -1.18
C LEU A 540 18.12 -12.01 -0.37
N ASP A 541 18.14 -11.92 0.96
CA ASP A 541 17.92 -13.10 1.79
C ASP A 541 16.43 -13.30 2.08
N VAL A 542 15.95 -14.49 1.74
CA VAL A 542 14.60 -14.93 2.03
C VAL A 542 14.32 -14.87 3.54
N HIS A 543 15.32 -15.14 4.39
CA HIS A 543 15.18 -15.05 5.84
C HIS A 543 14.93 -13.62 6.32
N TYR A 544 15.62 -12.62 5.76
CA TYR A 544 15.36 -11.21 6.09
C TYR A 544 13.96 -10.78 5.66
N HIS A 545 13.54 -11.12 4.44
CA HIS A 545 12.18 -10.85 3.99
C HIS A 545 11.14 -11.51 4.88
N PHE A 546 11.40 -12.72 5.38
CA PHE A 546 10.46 -13.37 6.30
C PHE A 546 10.34 -12.60 7.62
N LEU A 547 11.43 -12.11 8.18
CA LEU A 547 11.40 -11.27 9.39
C LEU A 547 10.71 -9.92 9.13
N GLN A 548 10.95 -9.31 7.97
CA GLN A 548 10.27 -8.09 7.56
C GLN A 548 8.76 -8.31 7.36
N LEU A 549 8.35 -9.48 6.86
CA LEU A 549 6.94 -9.87 6.78
C LEU A 549 6.30 -9.87 8.16
N ILE A 550 6.95 -10.51 9.15
CA ILE A 550 6.47 -10.56 10.54
C ILE A 550 6.29 -9.14 11.08
N GLU A 551 7.25 -8.25 10.87
CA GLU A 551 7.12 -6.85 11.28
C GLU A 551 5.97 -6.12 10.58
N CYS A 552 5.86 -6.25 9.26
CA CYS A 552 4.80 -5.62 8.49
C CYS A 552 3.41 -6.11 8.93
N MET A 553 3.29 -7.39 9.30
CA MET A 553 2.06 -7.94 9.88
C MET A 553 1.72 -7.33 11.24
N ILE A 554 2.71 -7.11 12.13
CA ILE A 554 2.48 -6.46 13.42
C ILE A 554 2.06 -5.00 13.21
N ASN A 555 2.78 -4.27 12.36
CA ASN A 555 2.43 -2.90 11.98
C ASN A 555 1.01 -2.81 11.40
N TYR A 556 0.64 -3.75 10.52
CA TYR A 556 -0.69 -3.85 9.96
C TYR A 556 -1.75 -4.13 11.04
N LEU A 557 -1.47 -5.05 11.97
CA LEU A 557 -2.36 -5.40 13.08
C LEU A 557 -2.67 -4.21 13.99
N VAL A 558 -1.68 -3.33 14.21
CA VAL A 558 -1.85 -2.14 15.05
C VAL A 558 -2.57 -1.02 14.29
N LYS A 559 -2.24 -0.80 13.01
CA LYS A 559 -2.75 0.34 12.22
C LYS A 559 -4.09 0.08 11.52
N CYS A 560 -4.44 -1.18 11.25
CA CYS A 560 -5.68 -1.52 10.55
C CYS A 560 -6.89 -0.99 11.34
N PRO A 561 -7.78 -0.18 10.77
CA PRO A 561 -8.90 0.42 11.52
C PRO A 561 -9.99 -0.61 11.88
N VAL A 562 -10.09 -1.70 11.12
CA VAL A 562 -11.21 -2.66 11.20
C VAL A 562 -10.92 -3.78 12.20
N GLN A 563 -11.64 -3.82 13.32
CA GLN A 563 -11.40 -4.80 14.40
C GLN A 563 -11.52 -6.27 13.95
N LYS A 564 -12.49 -6.59 13.06
CA LYS A 564 -12.66 -7.95 12.54
C LYS A 564 -11.46 -8.39 11.70
N ILE A 565 -10.92 -7.48 10.87
CA ILE A 565 -9.72 -7.74 10.08
C ILE A 565 -8.51 -7.91 11.01
N ARG A 566 -8.32 -7.03 12.00
CA ARG A 566 -7.27 -7.21 13.03
C ARG A 566 -7.35 -8.59 13.69
N SER A 567 -8.56 -9.00 14.09
CA SER A 567 -8.79 -10.30 14.73
C SER A 567 -8.49 -11.49 13.80
N PHE A 568 -8.81 -11.38 12.51
CA PHE A 568 -8.47 -12.37 11.50
C PHE A 568 -6.96 -12.43 11.25
N SER A 569 -6.34 -11.26 11.02
CA SER A 569 -4.90 -11.13 10.82
C SER A 569 -4.10 -11.67 12.00
N TYR A 570 -4.60 -11.51 13.23
CA TYR A 570 -3.94 -12.04 14.43
C TYR A 570 -3.92 -13.57 14.42
N LYS A 571 -5.03 -14.20 14.01
CA LYS A 571 -5.08 -15.66 13.84
C LYS A 571 -4.09 -16.13 12.78
N VAL A 572 -4.02 -15.42 11.64
CA VAL A 572 -3.06 -15.72 10.56
C VAL A 572 -1.62 -15.53 11.03
N PHE A 573 -1.35 -14.52 11.85
CA PHE A 573 -0.04 -14.28 12.46
C PHE A 573 0.40 -15.43 13.37
N VAL A 574 -0.48 -15.89 14.27
CA VAL A 574 -0.19 -17.04 15.16
C VAL A 574 0.04 -18.32 14.35
N LEU A 575 -0.76 -18.54 13.32
CA LEU A 575 -0.61 -19.66 12.39
C LEU A 575 0.74 -19.61 11.65
N LEU A 576 1.11 -18.44 11.12
CA LEU A 576 2.42 -18.23 10.50
C LEU A 576 3.56 -18.50 11.47
N LEU A 577 3.46 -18.05 12.73
CA LEU A 577 4.45 -18.39 13.75
C LEU A 577 4.56 -19.91 13.98
N ASN A 578 3.46 -20.65 13.92
CA ASN A 578 3.46 -22.11 14.07
C ASN A 578 4.07 -22.87 12.88
N SER A 579 4.21 -22.21 11.72
CA SER A 579 4.94 -22.77 10.58
C SER A 579 6.46 -22.80 10.80
N LEU A 580 6.97 -22.02 11.77
CA LEU A 580 8.38 -21.99 12.14
C LEU A 580 8.81 -23.20 12.96
N SER A 581 10.08 -23.60 12.80
CA SER A 581 10.73 -24.57 13.69
C SER A 581 10.73 -24.07 15.14
N ALA A 582 10.79 -24.99 16.10
CA ALA A 582 10.64 -24.65 17.52
C ALA A 582 11.70 -23.64 17.98
N ASP A 583 12.92 -23.77 17.49
CA ASP A 583 14.05 -22.88 17.78
C ASP A 583 13.86 -21.50 17.14
N SER A 584 13.55 -21.42 15.84
CA SER A 584 13.31 -20.15 15.16
C SER A 584 12.13 -19.40 15.78
N ARG A 585 11.05 -20.12 16.11
CA ARG A 585 9.87 -19.56 16.78
C ARG A 585 10.20 -19.02 18.17
N PHE A 586 10.96 -19.77 18.96
CA PHE A 586 11.37 -19.34 20.30
C PHE A 586 12.21 -18.05 20.24
N ASN A 587 13.23 -18.04 19.40
CA ASN A 587 14.14 -16.90 19.28
C ASN A 587 13.43 -15.70 18.66
N LEU A 588 12.58 -15.89 17.64
CA LEU A 588 11.79 -14.81 17.08
C LEU A 588 10.84 -14.19 18.12
N LEU A 589 10.09 -15.00 18.88
CA LEU A 589 9.22 -14.49 19.95
C LEU A 589 10.03 -13.75 21.03
N SER A 590 11.19 -14.28 21.40
CA SER A 590 12.12 -13.62 22.33
C SER A 590 12.50 -12.23 21.83
N THR A 591 13.00 -12.15 20.58
CA THR A 591 13.42 -10.90 19.96
C THR A 591 12.24 -9.93 19.85
N LEU A 592 11.07 -10.37 19.38
CA LEU A 592 9.88 -9.52 19.27
C LEU A 592 9.40 -8.99 20.62
N ILE A 593 9.41 -9.81 21.69
CA ILE A 593 9.03 -9.34 23.03
C ILE A 593 9.99 -8.25 23.53
N GLN A 594 11.28 -8.37 23.20
CA GLN A 594 12.32 -7.44 23.62
C GLN A 594 12.38 -6.16 22.78
N THR A 595 12.04 -6.22 21.50
CA THR A 595 12.19 -5.08 20.58
C THR A 595 10.88 -4.38 20.28
N CYS A 596 9.72 -5.02 20.51
CA CYS A 596 8.44 -4.50 20.01
C CYS A 596 8.08 -3.10 20.56
N ILE A 597 7.89 -2.14 19.66
CA ILE A 597 7.57 -0.73 20.00
C ILE A 597 6.10 -0.52 20.40
N PHE A 598 5.24 -1.53 20.25
CA PHE A 598 3.81 -1.43 20.54
C PHE A 598 3.50 -2.19 21.83
N PRO A 599 3.40 -1.51 23.00
CA PRO A 599 3.23 -2.20 24.28
C PRO A 599 2.03 -3.17 24.30
N SER A 600 0.85 -2.74 23.83
CA SER A 600 -0.32 -3.62 23.79
C SER A 600 -0.09 -4.88 22.93
N PHE A 601 0.70 -4.77 21.86
CA PHE A 601 1.08 -5.95 21.05
C PHE A 601 2.16 -6.80 21.73
N THR A 602 3.10 -6.19 22.46
CA THR A 602 4.05 -6.92 23.32
C THR A 602 3.32 -7.77 24.35
N GLY A 603 2.24 -7.26 24.96
CA GLY A 603 1.36 -8.05 25.82
C GLY A 603 0.76 -9.28 25.12
N LEU A 604 0.33 -9.14 23.86
CA LEU A 604 -0.14 -10.26 23.04
C LEU A 604 1.00 -11.26 22.71
N LEU A 605 2.20 -10.78 22.42
CA LEU A 605 3.36 -11.65 22.18
C LEU A 605 3.72 -12.48 23.43
N VAL A 606 3.67 -11.88 24.61
CA VAL A 606 3.85 -12.59 25.89
C VAL A 606 2.76 -13.63 26.10
N HIS A 607 1.52 -13.32 25.73
CA HIS A 607 0.42 -14.28 25.76
C HIS A 607 0.65 -15.46 24.81
N ILE A 608 1.03 -15.20 23.55
CA ILE A 608 1.39 -16.25 22.57
C ILE A 608 2.52 -17.11 23.14
N PHE A 609 3.56 -16.49 23.70
CA PHE A 609 4.70 -17.21 24.29
C PHE A 609 4.26 -18.13 25.44
N LYS A 610 3.34 -17.68 26.31
CA LYS A 610 2.72 -18.51 27.35
C LYS A 610 1.98 -19.72 26.75
N GLU A 611 1.20 -19.51 25.69
CA GLU A 611 0.48 -20.59 25.01
C GLU A 611 1.45 -21.63 24.40
N GLN A 612 2.58 -21.19 23.85
CA GLN A 612 3.63 -22.10 23.35
C GLN A 612 4.24 -22.94 24.46
N ILE A 613 4.48 -22.34 25.65
CA ILE A 613 4.95 -23.07 26.83
C ILE A 613 3.94 -24.12 27.27
N ASP A 614 2.66 -23.75 27.39
CA ASP A 614 1.59 -24.69 27.78
C ASP A 614 1.46 -25.84 26.77
N HIS A 615 1.49 -25.53 25.48
CA HIS A 615 1.45 -26.54 24.42
C HIS A 615 2.64 -27.52 24.50
N ALA A 616 3.86 -27.00 24.64
CA ALA A 616 5.06 -27.82 24.78
C ALA A 616 5.04 -28.69 26.04
N TRP A 617 4.43 -28.21 27.14
CA TRP A 617 4.26 -28.99 28.37
C TRP A 617 3.27 -30.14 28.21
N ASN A 618 2.16 -29.89 27.52
CA ASN A 618 1.05 -30.83 27.37
C ASN A 618 1.31 -31.89 26.30
N ASP A 619 2.14 -31.61 25.29
CA ASP A 619 2.48 -32.59 24.26
C ASP A 619 3.37 -33.70 24.85
N SER A 620 2.73 -34.81 25.20
CA SER A 620 3.33 -35.99 25.81
C SER A 620 3.46 -37.15 24.82
N SER A 621 3.09 -36.94 23.55
CA SER A 621 2.71 -38.03 22.64
C SER A 621 3.45 -38.12 21.31
N SER A 622 4.34 -37.19 20.96
CA SER A 622 4.99 -37.16 19.63
C SER A 622 6.51 -37.03 19.66
N THR A 623 7.23 -37.58 18.68
CA THR A 623 8.70 -37.42 18.54
C THR A 623 9.10 -35.95 18.27
N SER A 624 8.21 -35.17 17.63
CA SER A 624 8.32 -33.72 17.46
C SER A 624 8.18 -32.91 18.76
N SER A 625 7.68 -33.52 19.84
CA SER A 625 7.54 -32.86 21.15
C SER A 625 8.88 -32.63 21.85
N THR A 626 9.92 -33.39 21.49
CA THR A 626 11.26 -33.26 22.10
C THR A 626 11.87 -31.89 21.81
N ASP A 627 11.79 -31.44 20.56
CA ASP A 627 12.37 -30.16 20.14
C ASP A 627 11.59 -28.99 20.75
N GLN A 628 10.25 -29.04 20.78
CA GLN A 628 9.47 -27.98 21.41
C GLN A 628 9.78 -27.82 22.90
N LYS A 629 9.89 -28.93 23.64
CA LYS A 629 10.26 -28.91 25.06
C LYS A 629 11.66 -28.36 25.30
N ALA A 630 12.61 -28.69 24.42
CA ALA A 630 13.99 -28.22 24.53
C ALA A 630 14.14 -26.69 24.54
N TYR A 631 13.18 -25.97 23.95
CA TYR A 631 13.16 -24.50 23.94
C TYR A 631 12.14 -23.93 24.94
N PHE A 632 10.86 -24.33 24.83
CA PHE A 632 9.76 -23.72 25.60
C PHE A 632 9.57 -24.31 27.01
N VAL A 633 10.25 -25.39 27.35
CA VAL A 633 10.27 -25.98 28.71
C VAL A 633 11.72 -26.12 29.17
N SER A 634 12.46 -25.02 29.07
CA SER A 634 13.89 -24.96 29.40
C SER A 634 14.21 -23.71 30.22
N PRO A 635 15.40 -23.63 30.87
CA PRO A 635 15.81 -22.44 31.61
C PRO A 635 15.87 -21.16 30.77
N LYS A 636 15.97 -21.27 29.43
CA LYS A 636 16.03 -20.13 28.50
C LYS A 636 14.79 -19.23 28.59
N ILE A 637 13.63 -19.77 28.98
CA ILE A 637 12.39 -18.96 29.08
C ILE A 637 12.51 -17.85 30.13
N LEU A 638 13.37 -18.01 31.16
CA LEU A 638 13.47 -17.06 32.26
C LEU A 638 14.02 -15.70 31.82
N GLU A 639 14.87 -15.69 30.79
CA GLU A 639 15.39 -14.46 30.17
C GLU A 639 14.27 -13.62 29.56
N ILE A 640 13.22 -14.27 29.04
CA ILE A 640 12.08 -13.62 28.38
C ILE A 640 11.02 -13.22 29.39
N VAL A 641 10.73 -14.07 30.38
CA VAL A 641 9.64 -13.87 31.36
C VAL A 641 9.86 -12.61 32.20
N THR A 642 11.11 -12.30 32.53
CA THR A 642 11.44 -11.13 33.37
C THR A 642 11.48 -9.82 32.59
N TYR A 643 11.61 -9.87 31.25
CA TYR A 643 11.71 -8.67 30.42
C TYR A 643 10.48 -7.74 30.53
N PRO A 644 9.23 -8.22 30.38
CA PRO A 644 8.03 -7.41 30.59
C PRO A 644 7.96 -6.71 31.96
N LEU A 645 8.64 -7.29 32.97
CA LEU A 645 8.61 -6.88 34.37
C LEU A 645 9.72 -5.89 34.74
N GLN A 646 10.65 -5.60 33.82
CA GLN A 646 11.75 -4.68 34.10
C GLN A 646 11.22 -3.27 34.39
N PRO A 647 11.71 -2.59 35.44
CA PRO A 647 11.28 -1.24 35.78
C PRO A 647 11.71 -0.23 34.70
N GLY A 648 10.97 0.88 34.57
CA GLY A 648 11.27 1.97 33.63
C GLY A 648 10.20 2.23 32.57
N GLY A 649 10.41 3.24 31.72
CA GLY A 649 9.43 3.67 30.72
C GLY A 649 8.13 4.22 31.31
N ASN A 650 7.12 4.47 30.47
CA ASN A 650 5.78 4.85 30.93
C ASN A 650 5.05 3.59 31.42
N MET A 651 4.82 3.50 32.74
CA MET A 651 4.18 2.36 33.39
C MET A 651 2.79 2.07 32.81
N MET A 652 2.03 3.12 32.52
CA MET A 652 0.63 3.01 32.09
C MET A 652 0.52 2.49 30.66
N GLU A 653 1.40 2.95 29.77
CA GLU A 653 1.50 2.40 28.41
C GLU A 653 1.89 0.91 28.42
N ARG A 654 2.69 0.50 29.40
CA ARG A 654 3.19 -0.88 29.54
C ARG A 654 2.29 -1.79 30.38
N MET A 655 1.15 -1.31 30.88
CA MET A 655 0.33 -2.04 31.85
C MET A 655 -0.11 -3.41 31.32
N ASP A 656 -0.56 -3.48 30.06
CA ASP A 656 -0.95 -4.74 29.41
C ASP A 656 0.23 -5.73 29.34
N THR A 657 1.43 -5.25 28.99
CA THR A 657 2.66 -6.04 28.93
C THR A 657 3.04 -6.57 30.32
N ILE A 658 3.01 -5.70 31.33
CA ILE A 658 3.33 -6.04 32.72
C ILE A 658 2.36 -7.10 33.24
N MET A 659 1.05 -6.91 33.03
CA MET A 659 0.02 -7.84 33.47
C MET A 659 0.17 -9.21 32.81
N ASN A 660 0.46 -9.27 31.51
CA ASN A 660 0.74 -10.53 30.84
C ASN A 660 2.04 -11.19 31.34
N GLY A 661 3.08 -10.40 31.59
CA GLY A 661 4.34 -10.88 32.17
C GLY A 661 4.18 -11.46 33.58
N LEU A 662 3.43 -10.78 34.45
CA LEU A 662 3.15 -11.24 35.81
C LEU A 662 2.34 -12.54 35.79
N ASN A 663 1.34 -12.62 34.90
CA ASN A 663 0.55 -13.83 34.72
C ASN A 663 1.37 -15.00 34.16
N LEU A 664 2.33 -14.73 33.26
CA LEU A 664 3.26 -15.74 32.77
C LEU A 664 4.18 -16.24 33.90
N TYR A 665 4.79 -15.34 34.67
CA TYR A 665 5.64 -15.71 35.81
C TYR A 665 4.87 -16.55 36.83
N ARG A 666 3.66 -16.11 37.21
CA ARG A 666 2.77 -16.85 38.10
C ARG A 666 2.42 -18.23 37.54
N TYR A 667 2.11 -18.30 36.25
CA TYR A 667 1.80 -19.56 35.57
C TYR A 667 2.96 -20.55 35.69
N LEU A 668 4.19 -20.11 35.44
CA LEU A 668 5.39 -20.95 35.54
C LEU A 668 5.63 -21.48 36.95
N LEU A 669 5.50 -20.64 37.98
CA LEU A 669 5.60 -21.10 39.37
C LEU A 669 4.60 -22.22 39.64
N ILE A 670 3.34 -22.05 39.25
CA ILE A 670 2.30 -23.05 39.51
C ILE A 670 2.57 -24.32 38.69
N ARG A 671 2.90 -24.18 37.41
CA ARG A 671 3.02 -25.29 36.47
C ARG A 671 4.28 -26.13 36.69
N ASP A 672 5.40 -25.50 37.00
CA ASP A 672 6.71 -26.15 37.13
C ASP A 672 7.06 -26.55 38.57
N LYS A 673 6.07 -26.56 39.48
CA LYS A 673 6.30 -26.83 40.91
C LYS A 673 6.93 -28.19 41.18
N GLU A 674 6.55 -29.22 40.43
CA GLU A 674 6.99 -30.60 40.67
C GLU A 674 8.22 -30.99 39.86
N THR A 675 8.38 -30.43 38.66
CA THR A 675 9.42 -30.83 37.69
C THR A 675 10.65 -29.94 37.73
N ASN A 676 10.47 -28.64 38.00
CA ASN A 676 11.49 -27.60 37.92
C ASN A 676 12.34 -27.64 36.62
N TYR A 677 11.74 -27.94 35.48
CA TYR A 677 12.44 -28.00 34.18
C TYR A 677 12.92 -26.63 33.70
N THR A 678 12.18 -25.58 34.07
CA THR A 678 12.50 -24.21 33.69
C THR A 678 13.48 -23.57 34.65
N SER A 679 13.91 -24.28 35.70
CA SER A 679 14.82 -23.77 36.73
C SER A 679 14.25 -22.59 37.53
N ILE A 680 12.96 -22.26 37.40
CA ILE A 680 12.32 -21.11 38.07
C ILE A 680 12.36 -21.23 39.60
N TRP A 681 12.36 -22.45 40.13
CA TRP A 681 12.40 -22.71 41.57
C TRP A 681 13.82 -22.71 42.16
N HIS A 682 14.87 -22.48 41.36
CA HIS A 682 16.20 -22.27 41.94
C HIS A 682 16.23 -20.99 42.77
N ARG A 683 16.75 -21.10 44.01
CA ARG A 683 16.87 -19.98 44.95
C ARG A 683 17.54 -18.74 44.35
N ALA A 684 18.57 -18.94 43.52
CA ALA A 684 19.24 -17.84 42.82
C ALA A 684 18.31 -17.10 41.86
N GLN A 685 17.46 -17.82 41.11
CA GLN A 685 16.51 -17.24 40.15
C GLN A 685 15.37 -16.51 40.86
N ILE A 686 14.84 -17.07 41.95
CA ILE A 686 13.83 -16.41 42.77
C ILE A 686 14.38 -15.11 43.35
N GLN A 687 15.57 -15.14 43.93
CA GLN A 687 16.18 -13.95 44.50
C GLN A 687 16.44 -12.89 43.41
N ALA A 688 17.01 -13.30 42.26
CA ALA A 688 17.25 -12.40 41.14
C ALA A 688 15.96 -11.74 40.63
N SER A 689 14.90 -12.52 40.40
CA SER A 689 13.61 -11.98 39.94
C SER A 689 12.93 -11.05 40.96
N ARG A 690 13.09 -11.31 42.27
CA ARG A 690 12.62 -10.42 43.34
C ARG A 690 13.34 -9.08 43.31
N ASP A 691 14.67 -9.12 43.30
CA ASP A 691 15.51 -7.95 43.48
C ASP A 691 15.57 -7.08 42.21
N ILE A 692 15.64 -7.70 41.04
CA ILE A 692 15.81 -7.00 39.76
C ILE A 692 14.47 -6.51 39.19
N SER A 693 13.39 -7.29 39.35
CA SER A 693 12.13 -7.02 38.64
C SER A 693 10.95 -6.75 39.58
N LEU A 694 10.56 -7.71 40.43
CA LEU A 694 9.27 -7.66 41.15
C LEU A 694 9.20 -6.58 42.23
N LEU A 695 10.25 -6.40 43.06
CA LEU A 695 10.27 -5.38 44.11
C LEU A 695 10.36 -3.95 43.52
N PRO A 696 11.24 -3.66 42.54
CA PRO A 696 11.23 -2.37 41.86
C PRO A 696 9.87 -2.05 41.21
N LEU A 697 9.29 -3.01 40.49
CA LEU A 697 8.00 -2.86 39.84
C LEU A 697 6.88 -2.56 40.85
N LYS A 698 6.81 -3.31 41.95
CA LYS A 698 5.80 -3.09 43.00
C LYS A 698 5.91 -1.67 43.57
N ARG A 699 7.13 -1.24 43.90
CA ARG A 699 7.37 0.11 44.44
C ARG A 699 6.93 1.20 43.44
N ASP A 700 7.21 1.00 42.15
CA ASP A 700 6.83 1.96 41.13
C ASP A 700 5.30 1.98 40.91
N LEU A 701 4.62 0.83 40.97
CA LEU A 701 3.15 0.74 40.92
C LEU A 701 2.49 1.42 42.14
N GLU A 702 2.98 1.17 43.35
CA GLU A 702 2.50 1.81 44.58
C GLU A 702 2.71 3.33 44.54
N LYS A 703 3.82 3.79 43.96
CA LYS A 703 4.07 5.21 43.76
C LYS A 703 3.02 5.83 42.84
N VAL A 704 2.81 5.28 41.65
CA VAL A 704 1.81 5.79 40.69
C VAL A 704 0.41 5.73 41.30
N GLN A 705 0.08 4.64 42.01
CA GLN A 705 -1.18 4.51 42.72
C GLN A 705 -1.38 5.64 43.74
N SER A 706 -0.38 5.95 44.55
CA SER A 706 -0.44 7.03 45.53
C SER A 706 -0.63 8.42 44.89
N GLU A 707 -0.05 8.65 43.70
CA GLU A 707 -0.24 9.87 42.92
C GLU A 707 -1.70 10.00 42.45
N PHE A 708 -2.30 8.95 41.89
CA PHE A 708 -3.71 8.96 41.50
C PHE A 708 -4.68 9.09 42.70
N GLN A 709 -4.39 8.42 43.82
CA GLN A 709 -5.21 8.49 45.03
C GLN A 709 -5.14 9.86 45.74
N SER A 710 -3.97 10.51 45.72
CA SER A 710 -3.81 11.85 46.29
C SER A 710 -4.46 12.94 45.43
N SER A 711 -4.39 12.82 44.10
CA SER A 711 -5.06 13.74 43.17
C SER A 711 -6.59 13.59 43.15
N ALA A 712 -7.14 12.42 43.49
CA ALA A 712 -8.58 12.22 43.61
C ALA A 712 -9.26 13.11 44.67
N ASN A 713 -8.50 13.71 45.59
CA ASN A 713 -9.00 14.48 46.72
C ASN A 713 -8.86 16.01 46.60
N GLY A 714 -8.38 16.60 45.48
CA GLY A 714 -8.17 18.06 45.52
C GLY A 714 -7.97 18.90 44.26
N ASP A 715 -7.62 18.38 43.09
CA ASP A 715 -7.38 19.26 41.94
C ASP A 715 -7.61 18.59 40.58
N GLU A 716 -8.69 18.98 39.90
CA GLU A 716 -9.08 18.48 38.57
C GLU A 716 -7.98 18.71 37.52
N ALA A 717 -7.25 19.83 37.59
CA ALA A 717 -6.19 20.14 36.65
C ALA A 717 -5.01 19.17 36.80
N THR A 718 -4.69 18.78 38.05
CA THR A 718 -3.66 17.75 38.29
C THR A 718 -4.10 16.39 37.79
N MET A 719 -5.38 16.04 37.94
CA MET A 719 -5.90 14.76 37.49
C MET A 719 -5.98 14.65 35.97
N LYS A 720 -6.39 15.73 35.28
CA LYS A 720 -6.31 15.84 33.82
C LYS A 720 -4.85 15.75 33.33
N LYS A 721 -3.90 16.36 34.04
CA LYS A 721 -2.45 16.26 33.72
C LYS A 721 -1.88 14.85 33.95
N LEU A 722 -2.35 14.14 34.97
CA LEU A 722 -1.95 12.75 35.20
C LEU A 722 -2.59 11.82 34.16
N LEU A 723 -3.87 12.00 33.85
CA LEU A 723 -4.56 11.24 32.81
C LEU A 723 -4.00 11.51 31.42
N SER A 724 -3.47 12.71 31.14
CA SER A 724 -2.85 13.01 29.84
C SER A 724 -1.54 12.27 29.61
N SER A 725 -0.92 11.75 30.69
CA SER A 725 0.18 10.78 30.58
C SER A 725 -0.28 9.36 30.25
N VAL A 726 -1.59 9.08 30.35
CA VAL A 726 -2.22 7.78 30.08
C VAL A 726 -2.93 7.76 28.72
N SER A 727 -3.63 8.84 28.35
CA SER A 727 -4.28 8.99 27.04
C SER A 727 -4.32 10.46 26.64
N LYS A 728 -3.97 10.79 25.39
CA LYS A 728 -4.03 12.17 24.88
C LYS A 728 -5.37 12.53 24.25
N MET A 729 -6.23 11.55 23.96
CA MET A 729 -7.49 11.78 23.23
C MET A 729 -8.66 12.06 24.19
N GLY A 730 -9.39 13.15 23.92
CA GLY A 730 -10.71 13.43 24.49
C GLY A 730 -10.73 13.90 25.95
N LEU A 731 -9.58 14.07 26.62
CA LEU A 731 -9.54 14.48 28.03
C LEU A 731 -10.10 15.87 28.32
N GLU A 732 -10.03 16.78 27.33
CA GLU A 732 -10.55 18.15 27.47
C GLU A 732 -12.08 18.19 27.45
N GLU A 733 -12.71 17.20 26.83
CA GLU A 733 -14.17 17.08 26.68
C GLU A 733 -14.82 16.32 27.86
N LEU A 734 -14.02 15.67 28.72
CA LEU A 734 -14.57 14.88 29.83
C LEU A 734 -15.08 15.77 30.97
N SER A 735 -16.28 15.46 31.44
CA SER A 735 -16.84 16.01 32.66
C SER A 735 -16.02 15.60 33.89
N LYS A 736 -16.15 16.38 34.97
CA LYS A 736 -15.47 16.10 36.25
C LYS A 736 -15.75 14.68 36.79
N GLU A 737 -16.97 14.20 36.63
CA GLU A 737 -17.35 12.84 37.04
C GLU A 737 -16.66 11.75 36.20
N GLU A 738 -16.53 11.97 34.89
CA GLU A 738 -15.87 11.02 33.99
C GLU A 738 -14.37 10.97 34.24
N VAL A 739 -13.75 12.12 34.49
CA VAL A 739 -12.35 12.24 34.92
C VAL A 739 -12.13 11.45 36.22
N GLN A 740 -13.03 11.57 37.21
CA GLN A 740 -12.99 10.79 38.44
C GLN A 740 -13.16 9.29 38.23
N LYS A 741 -14.10 8.88 37.36
CA LYS A 741 -14.29 7.47 36.98
C LYS A 741 -13.04 6.90 36.30
N ALA A 742 -12.44 7.63 35.36
CA ALA A 742 -11.23 7.22 34.65
C ALA A 742 -10.04 7.02 35.61
N SER A 743 -9.82 7.97 36.53
CA SER A 743 -8.80 7.84 37.59
C SER A 743 -9.05 6.61 38.48
N THR A 744 -10.30 6.37 38.87
CA THR A 744 -10.66 5.21 39.68
C THR A 744 -10.37 3.89 38.94
N LEU A 745 -10.66 3.82 37.64
CA LEU A 745 -10.34 2.66 36.80
C LEU A 745 -8.82 2.40 36.75
N VAL A 746 -8.01 3.45 36.61
CA VAL A 746 -6.54 3.34 36.65
C VAL A 746 -6.07 2.73 37.97
N VAL A 747 -6.59 3.22 39.11
CA VAL A 747 -6.24 2.68 40.43
C VAL A 747 -6.60 1.19 40.52
N PHE A 748 -7.77 0.77 40.03
CA PHE A 748 -8.14 -0.66 40.01
C PHE A 748 -7.19 -1.52 39.17
N HIS A 749 -6.70 -1.01 38.04
CA HIS A 749 -5.70 -1.73 37.24
C HIS A 749 -4.36 -1.88 37.98
N LEU A 750 -3.93 -0.83 38.70
CA LEU A 750 -2.72 -0.86 39.53
C LEU A 750 -2.85 -1.85 40.70
N ASP A 751 -3.99 -1.83 41.41
CA ASP A 751 -4.29 -2.78 42.49
C ASP A 751 -4.21 -4.22 42.01
N MET A 752 -4.80 -4.51 40.85
CA MET A 752 -4.78 -5.84 40.25
C MET A 752 -3.34 -6.33 39.97
N ALA A 753 -2.46 -5.45 39.48
CA ALA A 753 -1.06 -5.78 39.26
C ALA A 753 -0.32 -6.05 40.59
N ILE A 754 -0.52 -5.20 41.60
CA ILE A 754 0.09 -5.35 42.93
C ILE A 754 -0.37 -6.66 43.60
N ASP A 755 -1.65 -7.01 43.49
CA ASP A 755 -2.20 -8.25 44.02
C ASP A 755 -1.58 -9.48 43.37
N ILE A 756 -1.35 -9.46 42.05
CA ILE A 756 -0.65 -10.56 41.37
C ILE A 756 0.80 -10.66 41.85
N ILE A 757 1.51 -9.54 42.05
CA ILE A 757 2.87 -9.55 42.61
C ILE A 757 2.88 -10.17 44.02
N ASN A 758 1.94 -9.76 44.88
CA ASN A 758 1.80 -10.32 46.22
C ASN A 758 1.53 -11.84 46.16
N ARG A 759 0.69 -12.28 45.23
CA ARG A 759 0.43 -13.71 45.00
C ARG A 759 1.68 -14.46 44.51
N ILE A 760 2.51 -13.84 43.68
CA ILE A 760 3.80 -14.41 43.26
C ILE A 760 4.74 -14.56 44.46
N PHE A 761 4.82 -13.56 45.34
CA PHE A 761 5.64 -13.66 46.55
C PHE A 761 5.17 -14.79 47.47
N GLU A 762 3.86 -14.93 47.67
CA GLU A 762 3.28 -16.04 48.45
C GLU A 762 3.68 -17.40 47.88
N LEU A 763 3.59 -17.58 46.55
CA LEU A 763 4.01 -18.81 45.88
C LEU A 763 5.50 -19.08 46.06
N GLN A 764 6.36 -18.07 45.87
CA GLN A 764 7.81 -18.21 46.07
C GLN A 764 8.17 -18.53 47.52
N ASP A 765 7.41 -18.05 48.50
CA ASP A 765 7.68 -18.33 49.92
C ASP A 765 7.28 -19.75 50.33
N THR A 766 6.42 -20.46 49.56
CA THR A 766 6.15 -21.90 49.80
C THR A 766 7.39 -22.79 49.67
N LEU A 767 8.42 -22.32 48.97
CA LEU A 767 9.70 -23.01 48.87
C LEU A 767 10.47 -23.05 50.19
N LYS A 768 10.21 -22.12 51.11
CA LYS A 768 10.88 -22.04 52.41
C LYS A 768 10.42 -23.11 53.40
N SER A 769 9.35 -23.87 53.10
CA SER A 769 8.82 -24.88 54.02
C SER A 769 9.35 -26.30 53.80
N ASP A 770 10.04 -26.55 52.68
CA ASP A 770 10.43 -27.90 52.25
C ASP A 770 11.95 -28.18 52.36
N ASP A 771 12.74 -27.20 52.83
CA ASP A 771 14.12 -27.32 53.34
C ASP A 771 14.14 -27.16 54.87
#